data_AF-A0A7C3QC11-F1
#
_entry.id   AF-A0A7C3QC11-F1
#
_cell.length_a   1.000
_cell.length_b   1.000
_cell.length_c   1.000
_cell.angle_alpha   90.00
_cell.angle_beta   90.00
_cell.angle_gamma   90.00
#
_symmetry.space_group_name_H-M   'P 1'
#
loop_
_entity.id
_entity.type
_entity.pdbx_description
1 polymer ?
#
loop_
_entity_poly.entity_id
_entity_poly.type
_entity_poly.pdbx_seq_one_letter_code
_entity_poly.pdbx_strand_id
1 'polypeptide(L)'
;MIENTHKSIRIGNQTAFMALTPLAPFFYAVENHFGAFEWFPDKKESGAGWDLGDINEEQRRFIKKTAQANEITLSMHASSWADPFRLESRKIFFDNIDFAGEIGAVLLNIHLSTEHGLADYVRAILPICNYCRAAGLRLAIENTPLTSPEDFNRLFALLREIKDTPLDHVGMCIDLGHANLCSTTQNDYIGFLDRLDSQVPIIHAHLHENYGDYDAHLVIFTGPAAQNDRGVRLFFDRLAKRAYQGVIILEQWPDPPSLLNAARDRLIQIMADFTFPLEPPPILPKKENGEKREKYSSKMPIPAGDEFRFVKLLVEADQQRKSWRRKLAGIYQLLRETPKLTTDDLVYLAVYLRFLGTGALACTEDGRHFRPSRHARLSQQIQEQLLACTSPDNAFILRHIYPWLPSYDSAFTRTEPLTRIRDIAHRNDIPPELKKEIKNTLQNKLHRCAGPEDLTTSENILQRITAPGAEYARPFVEQFKIFHQELREFFNIEALEQRLNKICLANDKIKPVIQRFLEARAAARPGQQAALLKLLTKLRCQLAQQLPPDASPQTQNMRLTDIGLADYAFVLLSEIITEFENHQELPWKKVLEVLIMNVNNIRLNGVETAECTAIIAELTAWRRNFDPQVRDYLLRLKATLTRSRRLTDSYREMVLGLFLKKTKILGRALKVPSHAVELYCEGEIRASLIFQLAKLNTLLLKNIRSIAGLPPWDVIGPGVACGTLCTAAGLDYLPAAENGPQIVLLKQAAGDESIPQGVRALVLAHNLPHLSHLAIRARQAEVVLVAAEDSSLFKELCRQRGKKLTITATAESVTFNRNEKTTGETAPKPPKAKQGGLSNLLITRQPLVLELTRITPNSGGAKADGLRRLHELAQKKGADFNTPKGVVIPFGVMEATLNAGGLMGQYISFLQRIDKINDQKGFQAAEDDLRRMLAALNYEQLSTAIKKKFTAQERLILRSSSSCEDLAAISGAGLYESITNVDHEHIGQALRKVWASLWTWRAVLSRRQNGITTEQTYMAVLIQQMLKPDYSFVIHTVNPITGRHNEIYLELVAGQGETLAGARFPGTPYRMVCDKKTGQPTMLAFADLSKALWVGRREGMVAKTADYSTCGLSTNKKVRVRMAKRLTAIGRLVEKTFGSPQDIEGAIVGDRISLVQSRPQILTH
;
A
#
# COMPACT_ATOMS: atom_id res chain seq x y z
N MET A 1 18.69 41.19 -23.19
CA MET A 1 18.81 40.53 -24.50
C MET A 1 18.91 39.00 -24.33
N ILE A 2 17.89 38.35 -23.76
CA ILE A 2 17.73 36.87 -23.74
C ILE A 2 16.26 36.57 -24.05
N GLU A 3 15.72 37.21 -25.09
CA GLU A 3 14.26 37.19 -25.35
C GLU A 3 13.89 36.70 -26.77
N ASN A 4 14.82 36.14 -27.55
CA ASN A 4 14.53 35.77 -28.95
C ASN A 4 15.04 34.39 -29.43
N THR A 5 15.51 33.49 -28.55
CA THR A 5 16.03 32.17 -28.99
C THR A 5 15.02 31.01 -28.94
N HIS A 6 13.86 31.16 -28.30
CA HIS A 6 12.89 30.05 -28.12
C HIS A 6 11.56 30.19 -28.88
N LYS A 7 11.41 31.18 -29.78
CA LYS A 7 10.12 31.45 -30.46
C LYS A 7 9.59 30.32 -31.36
N SER A 8 10.35 29.24 -31.59
CA SER A 8 9.97 28.14 -32.50
C SER A 8 9.22 26.97 -31.85
N ILE A 9 9.28 26.79 -30.52
CA ILE A 9 8.60 25.67 -29.83
C ILE A 9 7.58 26.25 -28.85
N ARG A 10 6.32 25.81 -28.98
CA ARG A 10 5.21 26.30 -28.14
C ARG A 10 4.68 25.17 -27.27
N ILE A 11 4.51 25.44 -25.98
CA ILE A 11 3.97 24.45 -25.02
C ILE A 11 2.51 24.77 -24.74
N GLY A 12 1.67 23.74 -24.82
CA GLY A 12 0.24 23.81 -24.67
C GLY A 12 -0.35 22.72 -23.79
N ASN A 13 -1.62 22.86 -23.48
CA ASN A 13 -2.46 21.81 -22.91
C ASN A 13 -3.54 21.41 -23.93
N GLN A 14 -4.43 20.50 -23.56
CA GLN A 14 -5.51 20.05 -24.43
C GLN A 14 -6.89 20.07 -23.76
N THR A 15 -7.94 19.86 -24.55
CA THR A 15 -9.28 19.52 -24.02
C THR A 15 -9.21 18.29 -23.13
N ALA A 16 -10.15 18.16 -22.19
CA ALA A 16 -10.19 17.01 -21.31
C ALA A 16 -11.60 16.69 -20.85
N PHE A 17 -11.98 15.40 -20.90
CA PHE A 17 -13.27 14.95 -20.39
C PHE A 17 -13.51 15.25 -18.90
N MET A 18 -12.43 15.46 -18.12
CA MET A 18 -12.50 15.77 -16.69
C MET A 18 -12.70 17.26 -16.39
N ALA A 19 -12.58 18.14 -17.40
CA ALA A 19 -12.85 19.55 -17.24
C ALA A 19 -14.36 19.82 -17.09
N LEU A 20 -14.74 20.92 -16.44
CA LEU A 20 -16.14 21.26 -16.16
C LEU A 20 -16.94 21.60 -17.42
N THR A 21 -16.30 22.16 -18.44
CA THR A 21 -16.87 22.53 -19.74
C THR A 21 -15.83 22.25 -20.83
N PRO A 22 -16.22 22.09 -22.11
CA PRO A 22 -15.27 21.82 -23.18
C PRO A 22 -14.29 22.99 -23.39
N LEU A 23 -14.68 24.21 -23.03
CA LEU A 23 -13.86 25.42 -23.14
C LEU A 23 -13.00 25.71 -21.90
N ALA A 24 -13.25 25.07 -20.75
CA ALA A 24 -12.51 25.36 -19.52
C ALA A 24 -10.99 25.16 -19.68
N PRO A 25 -10.49 24.10 -20.36
CA PRO A 25 -9.07 23.96 -20.63
C PRO A 25 -8.49 25.04 -21.55
N PHE A 26 -9.28 25.53 -22.51
CA PHE A 26 -8.88 26.60 -23.42
C PHE A 26 -8.80 27.95 -22.68
N PHE A 27 -9.79 28.28 -21.85
CA PHE A 27 -9.73 29.46 -21.00
C PHE A 27 -8.54 29.43 -20.06
N TYR A 28 -8.26 28.28 -19.46
CA TYR A 28 -7.08 28.10 -18.63
C TYR A 28 -5.78 28.33 -19.40
N ALA A 29 -5.69 27.85 -20.64
CA ALA A 29 -4.54 28.07 -21.52
C ALA A 29 -4.29 29.57 -21.74
N VAL A 30 -5.36 30.33 -22.01
CA VAL A 30 -5.32 31.78 -22.21
C VAL A 30 -4.94 32.51 -20.93
N GLU A 31 -5.63 32.23 -19.82
CA GLU A 31 -5.41 32.87 -18.51
C GLU A 31 -4.00 32.65 -17.97
N ASN A 32 -3.38 31.51 -18.30
CA ASN A 32 -2.06 31.15 -17.79
C ASN A 32 -0.96 31.36 -18.83
N HIS A 33 -1.23 31.91 -20.01
CA HIS A 33 -0.23 32.19 -21.06
C HIS A 33 0.46 30.94 -21.64
N PHE A 34 -0.31 29.89 -21.95
CA PHE A 34 0.19 28.79 -22.78
C PHE A 34 0.33 29.23 -24.25
N GLY A 35 1.35 28.74 -24.93
CA GLY A 35 1.63 29.10 -26.33
C GLY A 35 0.91 28.20 -27.34
N ALA A 36 0.30 27.12 -26.91
CA ALA A 36 -0.45 26.22 -27.76
C ALA A 36 -1.66 25.61 -27.04
N PHE A 37 -2.59 25.06 -27.82
CA PHE A 37 -3.72 24.31 -27.30
C PHE A 37 -4.20 23.26 -28.30
N GLU A 38 -4.45 22.04 -27.86
CA GLU A 38 -4.98 20.97 -28.71
C GLU A 38 -6.44 20.64 -28.42
N TRP A 39 -7.23 20.53 -29.49
CA TRP A 39 -8.60 20.05 -29.41
C TRP A 39 -8.67 18.53 -29.66
N PHE A 40 -9.08 17.77 -28.67
CA PHE A 40 -9.28 16.32 -28.73
C PHE A 40 -10.75 15.95 -28.44
N PRO A 41 -11.51 15.40 -29.43
CA PRO A 41 -12.87 14.93 -29.25
C PRO A 41 -12.90 13.48 -28.75
N ASP A 42 -13.05 13.32 -27.43
CA ASP A 42 -12.91 12.07 -26.69
C ASP A 42 -14.22 11.54 -26.06
N LYS A 43 -15.38 12.01 -26.53
CA LYS A 43 -16.70 11.60 -26.00
C LYS A 43 -16.87 10.08 -26.05
N LYS A 44 -17.07 9.50 -24.87
CA LYS A 44 -17.28 8.06 -24.65
C LYS A 44 -18.76 7.72 -24.74
N GLU A 45 -19.07 6.44 -24.99
CA GLU A 45 -20.46 5.93 -24.99
C GLU A 45 -21.24 6.22 -23.69
N SER A 46 -20.53 6.39 -22.57
CA SER A 46 -21.12 6.80 -21.29
C SER A 46 -21.61 8.25 -21.25
N GLY A 47 -21.44 9.01 -22.33
CA GLY A 47 -21.72 10.45 -22.42
C GLY A 47 -20.67 11.36 -21.76
N ALA A 48 -19.53 10.80 -21.32
CA ALA A 48 -18.44 11.55 -20.72
C ALA A 48 -17.39 11.93 -21.77
N GLY A 49 -16.88 13.17 -21.74
CA GLY A 49 -16.01 13.71 -22.79
C GLY A 49 -16.76 14.67 -23.69
N TRP A 50 -16.06 15.16 -24.71
CA TRP A 50 -16.58 16.20 -25.59
C TRP A 50 -16.43 15.78 -27.05
N ASP A 51 -17.37 16.16 -27.89
CA ASP A 51 -17.31 16.02 -29.34
C ASP A 51 -17.38 17.39 -30.04
N LEU A 52 -17.33 17.38 -31.37
CA LEU A 52 -17.37 18.61 -32.17
C LEU A 52 -18.71 19.35 -32.03
N GLY A 53 -19.79 18.65 -31.71
CA GLY A 53 -21.14 19.19 -31.55
C GLY A 53 -21.38 19.87 -30.19
N ASP A 54 -20.50 19.64 -29.20
CA ASP A 54 -20.61 20.26 -27.87
C ASP A 54 -20.19 21.74 -27.84
N ILE A 55 -19.66 22.28 -28.96
CA ILE A 55 -19.46 23.71 -29.15
C ILE A 55 -20.05 24.22 -30.46
N ASN A 56 -20.74 25.36 -30.37
CA ASN A 56 -21.41 25.99 -31.51
C ASN A 56 -20.45 26.84 -32.36
N GLU A 57 -20.90 27.31 -33.53
CA GLU A 57 -20.08 28.12 -34.44
C GLU A 57 -19.54 29.42 -33.82
N GLU A 58 -20.30 30.05 -32.92
CA GLU A 58 -19.86 31.28 -32.25
C GLU A 58 -18.68 30.99 -31.32
N GLN A 59 -18.75 29.89 -30.58
CA GLN A 59 -17.66 29.40 -29.72
C GLN A 59 -16.44 28.99 -30.55
N ARG A 60 -16.62 28.35 -31.72
CA ARG A 60 -15.52 28.02 -32.65
C ARG A 60 -14.83 29.28 -33.17
N ARG A 61 -15.60 30.28 -33.60
CA ARG A 61 -15.09 31.60 -34.01
C ARG A 61 -14.40 32.33 -32.85
N PHE A 62 -14.92 32.19 -31.64
CA PHE A 62 -14.33 32.75 -30.43
C PHE A 62 -12.97 32.11 -30.12
N ILE A 63 -12.84 30.79 -30.19
CA ILE A 63 -11.57 30.08 -30.02
C ILE A 63 -10.54 30.62 -31.01
N LYS A 64 -10.89 30.67 -32.30
CA LYS A 64 -10.00 31.17 -33.36
C LYS A 64 -9.49 32.58 -33.10
N LYS A 65 -10.40 33.52 -32.82
CA LYS A 65 -10.05 34.92 -32.53
C LYS A 65 -9.22 35.07 -31.27
N THR A 66 -9.58 34.34 -30.21
CA THR A 66 -8.89 34.42 -28.92
C THR A 66 -7.49 33.83 -29.01
N ALA A 67 -7.34 32.71 -29.71
CA ALA A 67 -6.04 32.10 -29.97
C ALA A 67 -5.14 33.03 -30.79
N GLN A 68 -5.66 33.66 -31.84
CA GLN A 68 -4.92 34.66 -32.62
C GLN A 68 -4.49 35.87 -31.76
N ALA A 69 -5.39 36.38 -30.92
CA ALA A 69 -5.11 37.53 -30.06
C ALA A 69 -4.08 37.25 -28.95
N ASN A 70 -3.97 35.99 -28.51
CA ASN A 70 -3.04 35.56 -27.46
C ASN A 70 -1.85 34.76 -28.01
N GLU A 71 -1.64 34.78 -29.33
CA GLU A 71 -0.57 34.04 -30.02
C GLU A 71 -0.53 32.53 -29.70
N ILE A 72 -1.68 31.89 -29.48
CA ILE A 72 -1.81 30.45 -29.21
C ILE A 72 -1.88 29.67 -30.52
N THR A 73 -0.98 28.70 -30.72
CA THR A 73 -1.07 27.77 -31.86
C THR A 73 -2.06 26.65 -31.55
N LEU A 74 -3.04 26.45 -32.43
CA LEU A 74 -4.04 25.42 -32.27
C LEU A 74 -3.65 24.15 -33.06
N SER A 75 -3.79 22.99 -32.43
CA SER A 75 -3.77 21.68 -33.08
C SER A 75 -5.06 20.93 -32.79
N MET A 76 -5.32 19.87 -33.54
CA MET A 76 -6.47 19.01 -33.34
C MET A 76 -6.03 17.55 -33.34
N HIS A 77 -6.47 16.78 -32.35
CA HIS A 77 -6.33 15.34 -32.34
C HIS A 77 -7.60 14.70 -32.91
N ALA A 78 -7.48 13.77 -33.85
CA ALA A 78 -8.63 13.03 -34.35
C ALA A 78 -9.19 12.11 -33.26
N SER A 79 -10.50 11.82 -33.33
CA SER A 79 -11.13 10.94 -32.35
C SER A 79 -10.47 9.55 -32.33
N SER A 80 -10.28 8.98 -31.14
CA SER A 80 -9.70 7.64 -30.93
C SER A 80 -10.57 6.51 -31.53
N TRP A 81 -11.84 6.79 -31.85
CA TRP A 81 -12.76 5.87 -32.52
C TRP A 81 -12.66 5.89 -34.04
N ALA A 82 -11.89 6.82 -34.63
CA ALA A 82 -11.77 6.96 -36.07
C ALA A 82 -10.75 5.95 -36.64
N ASP A 83 -11.22 5.05 -37.49
CA ASP A 83 -10.40 4.01 -38.13
C ASP A 83 -10.15 4.37 -39.60
N PRO A 84 -8.90 4.64 -40.04
CA PRO A 84 -8.61 5.03 -41.41
C PRO A 84 -8.89 3.91 -42.43
N PHE A 85 -8.94 2.65 -41.99
CA PHE A 85 -9.21 1.50 -42.85
C PHE A 85 -10.69 1.36 -43.22
N ARG A 86 -11.60 1.95 -42.44
CA ARG A 86 -13.05 1.90 -42.70
C ARG A 86 -13.48 3.09 -43.55
N LEU A 87 -14.04 2.80 -44.72
CA LEU A 87 -14.60 3.81 -45.62
C LEU A 87 -15.64 4.71 -44.92
N GLU A 88 -16.48 4.14 -44.05
CA GLU A 88 -17.50 4.85 -43.29
C GLU A 88 -16.91 5.80 -42.23
N SER A 89 -15.74 5.46 -41.66
CA SER A 89 -15.03 6.27 -40.67
C SER A 89 -14.23 7.42 -41.29
N ARG A 90 -14.04 7.46 -42.62
CA ARG A 90 -13.38 8.58 -43.32
C ARG A 90 -14.12 9.90 -43.15
N LYS A 91 -15.45 9.85 -43.06
CA LYS A 91 -16.27 11.03 -42.81
C LYS A 91 -15.86 11.71 -41.50
N ILE A 92 -15.54 10.92 -40.46
CA ILE A 92 -15.10 11.45 -39.17
C ILE A 92 -13.79 12.23 -39.34
N PHE A 93 -12.81 11.71 -40.08
CA PHE A 93 -11.55 12.46 -40.34
C PHE A 93 -11.80 13.76 -41.11
N PHE A 94 -12.67 13.77 -42.12
CA PHE A 94 -13.00 14.99 -42.86
C PHE A 94 -13.76 16.01 -42.00
N ASP A 95 -14.74 15.56 -41.20
CA ASP A 95 -15.45 16.44 -40.25
C ASP A 95 -14.49 17.06 -39.22
N ASN A 96 -13.48 16.29 -38.76
CA ASN A 96 -12.42 16.83 -37.89
C ASN A 96 -11.54 17.85 -38.64
N ILE A 97 -11.17 17.60 -39.90
CA ILE A 97 -10.37 18.55 -40.69
C ILE A 97 -11.13 19.86 -40.94
N ASP A 98 -12.41 19.79 -41.25
CA ASP A 98 -13.26 20.96 -41.42
C ASP A 98 -13.33 21.77 -40.11
N PHE A 99 -13.60 21.09 -39.00
CA PHE A 99 -13.60 21.71 -37.67
C PHE A 99 -12.24 22.35 -37.31
N ALA A 100 -11.13 21.67 -37.61
CA ALA A 100 -9.78 22.21 -37.42
C ALA A 100 -9.61 23.54 -38.18
N GLY A 101 -10.09 23.62 -39.43
CA GLY A 101 -10.09 24.86 -40.21
C GLY A 101 -10.96 25.97 -39.59
N GLU A 102 -12.12 25.60 -39.03
CA GLU A 102 -13.04 26.52 -38.37
C GLU A 102 -12.46 27.15 -37.10
N ILE A 103 -11.81 26.35 -36.24
CA ILE A 103 -11.14 26.87 -35.04
C ILE A 103 -9.78 27.50 -35.35
N GLY A 104 -9.23 27.28 -36.55
CA GLY A 104 -7.94 27.82 -36.97
C GLY A 104 -6.74 27.00 -36.48
N ALA A 105 -6.92 25.70 -36.30
CA ALA A 105 -5.80 24.78 -36.09
C ALA A 105 -4.91 24.70 -37.33
N VAL A 106 -3.63 24.36 -37.11
CA VAL A 106 -2.61 24.24 -38.18
C VAL A 106 -2.18 22.79 -38.42
N LEU A 107 -2.63 21.88 -37.57
CA LEU A 107 -2.19 20.49 -37.54
C LEU A 107 -3.33 19.56 -37.08
N LEU A 108 -3.47 18.43 -37.76
CA LEU A 108 -4.28 17.29 -37.34
C LEU A 108 -3.35 16.16 -36.86
N ASN A 109 -3.59 15.61 -35.68
CA ASN A 109 -2.87 14.47 -35.12
C ASN A 109 -3.73 13.19 -35.18
N ILE A 110 -3.14 12.07 -35.60
CA ILE A 110 -3.80 10.75 -35.69
C ILE A 110 -2.90 9.64 -35.17
N HIS A 111 -3.46 8.56 -34.60
CA HIS A 111 -2.64 7.42 -34.16
C HIS A 111 -2.20 6.53 -35.33
N LEU A 112 -0.97 6.01 -35.25
CA LEU A 112 -0.50 4.94 -36.12
C LEU A 112 -1.13 3.59 -35.73
N SER A 113 -1.70 2.88 -36.71
CA SER A 113 -2.15 1.49 -36.57
C SER A 113 -1.37 0.57 -37.50
N THR A 114 -0.85 -0.53 -36.94
CA THR A 114 -0.09 -1.56 -37.68
C THR A 114 -0.90 -2.82 -37.96
N GLU A 115 -2.17 -2.89 -37.51
CA GLU A 115 -2.99 -4.11 -37.52
C GLU A 115 -3.17 -4.74 -38.92
N HIS A 116 -3.31 -3.90 -39.95
CA HIS A 116 -3.45 -4.32 -41.35
C HIS A 116 -2.16 -4.18 -42.17
N GLY A 117 -1.03 -3.87 -41.52
CA GLY A 117 0.26 -3.61 -42.17
C GLY A 117 0.43 -2.17 -42.67
N LEU A 118 1.69 -1.71 -42.66
CA LEU A 118 2.03 -0.30 -42.93
C LEU A 118 1.72 0.14 -44.37
N ALA A 119 1.82 -0.77 -45.36
CA ALA A 119 1.51 -0.44 -46.76
C ALA A 119 0.01 -0.19 -46.98
N ASP A 120 -0.85 -0.89 -46.24
CA ASP A 120 -2.29 -0.64 -46.25
C ASP A 120 -2.64 0.61 -45.45
N TYR A 121 -1.97 0.85 -44.31
CA TYR A 121 -2.14 2.09 -43.54
C TYR A 121 -1.81 3.32 -44.37
N VAL A 122 -0.68 3.31 -45.09
CA VAL A 122 -0.29 4.40 -46.01
C VAL A 122 -1.39 4.65 -47.05
N ARG A 123 -1.90 3.60 -47.70
CA ARG A 123 -2.99 3.72 -48.68
C ARG A 123 -4.27 4.28 -48.05
N ALA A 124 -4.56 3.90 -46.81
CA ALA A 124 -5.74 4.34 -46.08
C ALA A 124 -5.68 5.83 -45.70
N ILE A 125 -4.50 6.36 -45.34
CA ILE A 125 -4.33 7.76 -44.91
C ILE A 125 -4.08 8.74 -46.06
N LEU A 126 -3.73 8.28 -47.28
CA LEU A 126 -3.48 9.19 -48.42
C LEU A 126 -4.62 10.17 -48.73
N PRO A 127 -5.91 9.76 -48.76
CA PRO A 127 -7.02 10.69 -48.93
C PRO A 127 -7.09 11.74 -47.81
N ILE A 128 -6.77 11.34 -46.57
CA ILE A 128 -6.73 12.23 -45.40
C ILE A 128 -5.58 13.24 -45.56
N CYS A 129 -4.40 12.80 -45.97
CA CYS A 129 -3.24 13.65 -46.24
C CYS A 129 -3.56 14.73 -47.29
N ASN A 130 -4.22 14.34 -48.39
CA ASN A 130 -4.60 15.26 -49.45
C ASN A 130 -5.67 16.26 -48.99
N TYR A 131 -6.62 15.82 -48.16
CA TYR A 131 -7.64 16.70 -47.60
C TYR A 131 -7.06 17.70 -46.58
N CYS A 132 -6.16 17.25 -45.70
CA CYS A 132 -5.38 18.13 -44.82
C CYS A 132 -4.63 19.20 -45.62
N ARG A 133 -3.92 18.81 -46.69
CA ARG A 133 -3.22 19.74 -47.58
C ARG A 133 -4.18 20.76 -48.21
N ALA A 134 -5.33 20.33 -48.70
CA ALA A 134 -6.34 21.22 -49.28
C ALA A 134 -6.89 22.22 -48.24
N ALA A 135 -7.02 21.79 -46.99
CA ALA A 135 -7.44 22.62 -45.85
C ALA A 135 -6.29 23.48 -45.25
N GLY A 136 -5.06 23.36 -45.75
CA GLY A 136 -3.89 24.08 -45.22
C GLY A 136 -3.35 23.53 -43.89
N LEU A 137 -3.70 22.30 -43.52
CA LEU A 137 -3.26 21.61 -42.31
C LEU A 137 -2.07 20.68 -42.59
N ARG A 138 -1.20 20.51 -41.58
CA ARG A 138 -0.23 19.40 -41.53
C ARG A 138 -0.86 18.18 -40.86
N LEU A 139 -0.47 16.98 -41.27
CA LEU A 139 -0.86 15.73 -40.62
C LEU A 139 0.30 15.20 -39.78
N ALA A 140 0.09 15.07 -38.47
CA ALA A 140 0.98 14.34 -37.58
C ALA A 140 0.45 12.93 -37.32
N ILE A 141 1.36 11.96 -37.36
CA ILE A 141 1.08 10.56 -37.08
C ILE A 141 1.78 10.20 -35.77
N GLU A 142 1.00 9.85 -34.76
CA GLU A 142 1.47 9.59 -33.41
C GLU A 142 1.82 8.13 -33.15
N ASN A 143 2.87 7.91 -32.38
CA ASN A 143 3.19 6.58 -31.85
C ASN A 143 2.24 6.17 -30.72
N THR A 144 1.88 4.90 -30.68
CA THR A 144 1.15 4.26 -29.59
C THR A 144 2.09 3.30 -28.84
N PRO A 145 1.70 2.70 -27.70
CA PRO A 145 2.55 1.72 -27.00
C PRO A 145 2.92 0.49 -27.86
N LEU A 146 2.20 0.26 -28.96
CA LEU A 146 2.42 -0.88 -29.85
C LEU A 146 3.32 -0.55 -31.05
N THR A 147 3.59 0.73 -31.33
CA THR A 147 4.34 1.13 -32.52
C THR A 147 5.81 1.33 -32.19
N SER A 148 6.69 0.79 -33.03
CA SER A 148 8.14 0.84 -32.88
C SER A 148 8.76 1.98 -33.70
N PRO A 149 9.99 2.43 -33.39
CA PRO A 149 10.69 3.38 -34.25
C PRO A 149 10.93 2.81 -35.66
N GLU A 150 11.10 1.49 -35.80
CA GLU A 150 11.21 0.85 -37.11
C GLU A 150 9.92 0.94 -37.93
N ASP A 151 8.75 0.92 -37.28
CA ASP A 151 7.47 1.12 -37.97
C ASP A 151 7.39 2.52 -38.56
N PHE A 152 7.86 3.54 -37.85
CA PHE A 152 7.95 4.92 -38.35
C PHE A 152 8.98 5.05 -39.48
N ASN A 153 10.15 4.43 -39.35
CA ASN A 153 11.16 4.42 -40.41
C ASN A 153 10.59 3.81 -41.70
N ARG A 154 9.86 2.68 -41.57
CA ARG A 154 9.23 2.02 -42.72
C ARG A 154 8.04 2.80 -43.26
N LEU A 155 7.21 3.39 -42.41
CA LEU A 155 6.07 4.23 -42.79
C LEU A 155 6.52 5.41 -43.67
N PHE A 156 7.52 6.17 -43.22
CA PHE A 156 8.03 7.31 -43.98
C PHE A 156 8.82 6.88 -45.23
N ALA A 157 9.43 5.69 -45.23
CA ALA A 157 9.99 5.11 -46.45
C ALA A 157 8.90 4.81 -47.49
N LEU A 158 7.80 4.19 -47.08
CA LEU A 158 6.66 3.87 -47.96
C LEU A 158 5.96 5.13 -48.48
N LEU A 159 5.77 6.15 -47.64
CA LEU A 159 5.20 7.44 -48.08
C LEU A 159 6.04 8.11 -49.18
N ARG A 160 7.38 7.95 -49.15
CA ARG A 160 8.28 8.45 -50.19
C ARG A 160 8.21 7.67 -51.50
N GLU A 161 7.81 6.40 -51.45
CA GLU A 161 7.67 5.54 -52.63
C GLU A 161 6.42 5.92 -53.47
N ILE A 162 5.42 6.58 -52.87
CA ILE A 162 4.16 6.93 -53.53
C ILE A 162 4.25 8.30 -54.19
N LYS A 163 4.11 8.31 -55.52
CA LYS A 163 4.03 9.51 -56.36
C LYS A 163 2.83 10.35 -55.92
N ASP A 164 3.05 11.66 -55.76
CA ASP A 164 2.05 12.67 -55.31
C ASP A 164 1.70 12.68 -53.81
N THR A 165 2.48 12.01 -52.95
CA THR A 165 2.35 12.17 -51.49
C THR A 165 2.82 13.56 -51.05
N PRO A 166 2.04 14.32 -50.24
CA PRO A 166 2.44 15.64 -49.77
C PRO A 166 3.42 15.54 -48.59
N LEU A 167 4.64 15.09 -48.85
CA LEU A 167 5.68 14.82 -47.85
C LEU A 167 6.09 16.05 -47.02
N ASP A 168 5.84 17.24 -47.54
CA ASP A 168 6.03 18.52 -46.85
C ASP A 168 4.95 18.79 -45.77
N HIS A 169 3.80 18.12 -45.86
CA HIS A 169 2.65 18.29 -44.96
C HIS A 169 2.46 17.12 -43.98
N VAL A 170 3.27 16.06 -44.03
CA VAL A 170 3.13 14.88 -43.16
C VAL A 170 4.35 14.70 -42.26
N GLY A 171 4.13 14.44 -40.98
CA GLY A 171 5.20 14.16 -40.03
C GLY A 171 4.77 13.30 -38.84
N MET A 172 5.70 13.05 -37.93
CA MET A 172 5.48 12.27 -36.73
C MET A 172 5.08 13.19 -35.57
N CYS A 173 4.06 12.78 -34.80
CA CYS A 173 3.91 13.20 -33.41
C CYS A 173 4.66 12.20 -32.53
N ILE A 174 5.58 12.69 -31.71
CA ILE A 174 6.22 11.85 -30.70
C ILE A 174 5.47 11.98 -29.38
N ASP A 175 4.75 10.94 -29.01
CA ASP A 175 4.25 10.76 -27.64
C ASP A 175 5.35 10.11 -26.80
N LEU A 176 5.87 10.89 -25.84
CA LEU A 176 6.95 10.48 -24.95
C LEU A 176 6.52 9.33 -24.02
N GLY A 177 5.29 9.35 -23.51
CA GLY A 177 4.78 8.34 -22.60
C GLY A 177 4.53 7.02 -23.31
N HIS A 178 3.87 7.05 -24.47
CA HIS A 178 3.72 5.88 -25.34
C HIS A 178 5.08 5.34 -25.83
N ALA A 179 6.01 6.21 -26.23
CA ALA A 179 7.35 5.78 -26.65
C ALA A 179 8.14 5.13 -25.50
N ASN A 180 7.85 5.54 -24.25
CA ASN A 180 8.38 4.87 -23.07
C ASN A 180 7.80 3.45 -22.95
N LEU A 181 6.49 3.29 -23.15
CA LEU A 181 5.83 1.97 -23.05
C LEU A 181 6.05 1.06 -24.27
N CYS A 182 6.67 1.56 -25.33
CA CYS A 182 6.96 0.78 -26.52
C CYS A 182 7.80 -0.45 -26.17
N SER A 183 7.23 -1.64 -26.43
CA SER A 183 7.86 -2.92 -26.11
C SER A 183 9.24 -3.12 -26.77
N THR A 184 9.47 -2.47 -27.91
CA THR A 184 10.74 -2.58 -28.66
C THR A 184 11.87 -1.75 -28.07
N THR A 185 11.57 -0.72 -27.28
CA THR A 185 12.55 0.17 -26.64
C THR A 185 12.60 0.00 -25.12
N GLN A 186 11.58 -0.62 -24.49
CA GLN A 186 11.57 -1.08 -23.09
C GLN A 186 11.76 0.04 -22.05
N ASN A 187 10.81 0.97 -21.91
CA ASN A 187 10.91 2.10 -20.99
C ASN A 187 12.11 3.03 -21.30
N ASP A 188 12.44 3.14 -22.58
CA ASP A 188 13.49 3.99 -23.11
C ASP A 188 13.00 4.79 -24.32
N TYR A 189 12.28 5.89 -24.06
CA TYR A 189 11.88 6.82 -25.11
C TYR A 189 13.07 7.55 -25.76
N ILE A 190 14.26 7.55 -25.15
CA ILE A 190 15.48 8.07 -25.78
C ILE A 190 15.99 7.08 -26.82
N GLY A 191 16.04 5.80 -26.47
CA GLY A 191 16.32 4.71 -27.41
C GLY A 191 15.32 4.68 -28.58
N PHE A 192 14.06 5.07 -28.35
CA PHE A 192 13.08 5.27 -29.42
C PHE A 192 13.54 6.34 -30.41
N LEU A 193 13.85 7.55 -29.91
CA LEU A 193 14.32 8.66 -30.74
C LEU A 193 15.66 8.39 -31.45
N ASP A 194 16.56 7.66 -30.78
CA ASP A 194 17.89 7.30 -31.31
C ASP A 194 17.81 6.29 -32.46
N ARG A 195 16.70 5.52 -32.54
CA ARG A 195 16.45 4.53 -33.61
C ARG A 195 15.60 5.07 -34.75
N LEU A 196 15.01 6.26 -34.62
CA LEU A 196 14.35 6.91 -35.74
C LEU A 196 15.36 7.34 -36.80
N ASP A 197 15.08 7.09 -38.06
CA ASP A 197 15.89 7.58 -39.17
C ASP A 197 15.92 9.11 -39.15
N SER A 198 17.02 9.70 -39.62
CA SER A 198 17.14 11.16 -39.74
C SER A 198 16.13 11.76 -40.71
N GLN A 199 15.50 10.93 -41.55
CA GLN A 199 14.48 11.31 -42.53
C GLN A 199 13.04 11.19 -42.01
N VAL A 200 12.82 10.86 -40.73
CA VAL A 200 11.50 10.92 -40.09
C VAL A 200 11.33 12.33 -39.50
N PRO A 201 10.46 13.17 -40.08
CA PRO A 201 10.26 14.53 -39.58
C PRO A 201 9.36 14.49 -38.34
N ILE A 202 9.89 14.91 -37.19
CA ILE A 202 9.11 15.10 -35.96
C ILE A 202 8.55 16.53 -36.00
N ILE A 203 7.22 16.67 -35.95
CA ILE A 203 6.53 17.95 -36.21
C ILE A 203 5.57 18.34 -35.08
N HIS A 204 5.29 17.41 -34.17
CA HIS A 204 4.41 17.55 -33.02
C HIS A 204 4.92 16.64 -31.89
N ALA A 205 4.57 16.93 -30.64
CA ALA A 205 5.00 16.09 -29.52
C ALA A 205 4.00 16.14 -28.37
N HIS A 206 3.73 14.97 -27.80
CA HIS A 206 2.85 14.77 -26.66
C HIS A 206 3.66 14.32 -25.45
N LEU A 207 3.46 14.99 -24.33
CA LEU A 207 4.25 14.80 -23.12
C LEU A 207 3.36 14.44 -21.95
N HIS A 208 3.53 13.20 -21.50
CA HIS A 208 3.08 12.71 -20.21
C HIS A 208 4.10 11.70 -19.65
N GLU A 209 3.95 11.35 -18.38
CA GLU A 209 4.71 10.30 -17.72
C GLU A 209 3.84 9.09 -17.42
N ASN A 210 4.51 7.96 -17.22
CA ASN A 210 3.88 6.70 -16.85
C ASN A 210 4.38 6.23 -15.49
N TYR A 211 3.52 5.54 -14.74
CA TYR A 211 3.87 4.96 -13.45
C TYR A 211 4.08 3.45 -13.59
N GLY A 212 5.31 3.05 -13.91
CA GLY A 212 5.62 1.68 -14.35
C GLY A 212 5.20 1.46 -15.81
N ASP A 213 4.91 0.22 -16.19
CA ASP A 213 4.44 -0.18 -17.52
C ASP A 213 2.98 0.20 -17.86
N TYR A 214 2.31 0.97 -16.99
CA TYR A 214 0.94 1.39 -17.22
C TYR A 214 0.91 2.76 -17.87
N ASP A 215 0.06 2.88 -18.88
CA ASP A 215 -0.27 4.12 -19.52
C ASP A 215 -1.10 5.02 -18.58
N ALA A 216 -0.39 5.72 -17.70
CA ALA A 216 -0.96 6.44 -16.56
C ALA A 216 -1.23 7.92 -16.89
N HIS A 217 -0.71 8.41 -18.03
CA HIS A 217 -0.90 9.78 -18.50
C HIS A 217 -0.58 10.85 -17.46
N LEU A 218 0.36 10.63 -16.54
CA LEU A 218 0.70 11.60 -15.49
C LEU A 218 1.27 12.88 -16.08
N VAL A 219 0.96 14.05 -15.51
CA VAL A 219 1.63 15.29 -15.90
C VAL A 219 3.14 15.18 -15.73
N ILE A 220 3.89 15.61 -16.74
CA ILE A 220 5.36 15.56 -16.72
C ILE A 220 5.92 16.28 -15.48
N PHE A 221 6.88 15.64 -14.81
CA PHE A 221 7.45 16.02 -13.50
C PHE A 221 6.57 15.76 -12.27
N THR A 222 5.48 15.02 -12.40
CA THR A 222 4.74 14.46 -11.25
C THR A 222 5.03 12.97 -11.04
N GLY A 223 5.68 12.33 -12.02
CA GLY A 223 6.17 10.96 -12.00
C GLY A 223 7.69 10.87 -11.82
N PRO A 224 8.38 9.89 -12.46
CA PRO A 224 9.82 9.68 -12.30
C PRO A 224 10.71 10.91 -12.54
N ALA A 225 10.35 11.77 -13.50
CA ALA A 225 11.07 13.00 -13.84
C ALA A 225 11.02 14.06 -12.74
N ALA A 226 10.11 13.94 -11.77
CA ALA A 226 10.12 14.78 -10.56
C ALA A 226 11.44 14.61 -9.79
N GLN A 227 11.92 13.36 -9.68
CA GLN A 227 13.12 12.98 -8.94
C GLN A 227 14.39 13.07 -9.80
N ASN A 228 14.27 12.79 -11.10
CA ASN A 228 15.39 12.79 -12.03
C ASN A 228 14.94 13.15 -13.46
N ASP A 229 15.16 14.39 -13.86
CA ASP A 229 14.77 14.92 -15.17
C ASP A 229 15.78 14.63 -16.30
N ARG A 230 16.80 13.80 -16.05
CA ARG A 230 17.84 13.49 -17.05
C ARG A 230 17.26 12.93 -18.36
N GLY A 231 16.22 12.11 -18.31
CA GLY A 231 15.55 11.59 -19.50
C GLY A 231 14.92 12.72 -20.33
N VAL A 232 14.19 13.63 -19.67
CA VAL A 232 13.57 14.80 -20.32
C VAL A 232 14.64 15.71 -20.93
N ARG A 233 15.77 15.92 -20.25
CA ARG A 233 16.92 16.68 -20.80
C ARG A 233 17.51 15.99 -22.04
N LEU A 234 17.68 14.67 -22.03
CA LEU A 234 18.15 13.92 -23.18
C LEU A 234 17.15 13.96 -24.34
N PHE A 235 15.86 13.99 -24.05
CA PHE A 235 14.81 14.13 -25.06
C PHE A 235 14.95 15.46 -25.81
N PHE A 236 15.11 16.58 -25.08
CA PHE A 236 15.34 17.88 -25.70
C PHE A 236 16.68 17.98 -26.43
N ASP A 237 17.75 17.33 -25.94
CA ASP A 237 19.01 17.21 -26.70
C ASP A 237 18.78 16.54 -28.07
N ARG A 238 17.97 15.47 -28.14
CA ARG A 238 17.64 14.80 -29.41
C ARG A 238 16.75 15.63 -30.31
N LEU A 239 15.76 16.32 -29.75
CA LEU A 239 14.93 17.25 -30.52
C LEU A 239 15.75 18.42 -31.08
N ALA A 240 16.68 18.98 -30.30
CA ALA A 240 17.57 20.03 -30.76
C ALA A 240 18.47 19.58 -31.93
N LYS A 241 19.03 18.37 -31.85
CA LYS A 241 19.82 17.76 -32.93
C LYS A 241 19.01 17.51 -34.21
N ARG A 242 17.70 17.32 -34.08
CA ARG A 242 16.76 17.19 -35.21
C ARG A 242 16.18 18.52 -35.67
N ALA A 243 16.63 19.64 -35.11
CA ALA A 243 16.11 20.98 -35.38
C ALA A 243 14.57 21.05 -35.26
N TYR A 244 14.03 20.42 -34.22
CA TYR A 244 12.59 20.37 -33.98
C TYR A 244 11.99 21.77 -33.85
N GLN A 245 10.93 22.01 -34.61
CA GLN A 245 10.09 23.20 -34.56
C GLN A 245 8.63 22.73 -34.59
N GLY A 246 7.90 22.98 -33.52
CA GLY A 246 6.57 22.40 -33.36
C GLY A 246 5.92 22.72 -32.02
N VAL A 247 4.79 22.05 -31.77
CA VAL A 247 4.01 22.20 -30.56
C VAL A 247 4.21 21.00 -29.64
N ILE A 248 4.38 21.28 -28.35
CA ILE A 248 4.42 20.30 -27.27
C ILE A 248 3.10 20.39 -26.51
N ILE A 249 2.29 19.33 -26.53
CA ILE A 249 1.04 19.24 -25.77
C ILE A 249 1.28 18.42 -24.49
N LEU A 250 0.89 18.99 -23.35
CA LEU A 250 0.85 18.30 -22.07
C LEU A 250 -0.43 17.50 -21.97
N GLU A 251 -0.30 16.17 -22.06
CA GLU A 251 -1.44 15.27 -22.19
C GLU A 251 -2.00 14.81 -20.85
N GLN A 252 -2.56 15.74 -20.09
CA GLN A 252 -3.50 15.44 -19.01
C GLN A 252 -4.16 16.71 -18.52
N TRP A 253 -5.35 16.59 -17.94
CA TRP A 253 -5.91 17.61 -17.07
C TRP A 253 -5.74 17.20 -15.60
N PRO A 254 -4.69 17.67 -14.91
CA PRO A 254 -4.42 17.30 -13.52
C PRO A 254 -5.34 18.02 -12.53
N ASP A 255 -5.43 17.47 -11.31
CA ASP A 255 -6.04 18.15 -10.16
C ASP A 255 -4.99 18.35 -9.06
N PRO A 256 -4.51 19.59 -8.83
CA PRO A 256 -4.98 20.85 -9.42
C PRO A 256 -4.40 21.13 -10.84
N PRO A 257 -5.11 21.88 -11.71
CA PRO A 257 -4.64 22.29 -13.04
C PRO A 257 -3.30 23.06 -13.03
N SER A 258 -2.97 23.71 -11.91
CA SER A 258 -1.71 24.44 -11.71
C SER A 258 -0.45 23.56 -11.85
N LEU A 259 -0.57 22.23 -11.82
CA LEU A 259 0.52 21.33 -12.17
C LEU A 259 0.95 21.47 -13.63
N LEU A 260 0.05 21.85 -14.55
CA LEU A 260 0.41 22.18 -15.94
C LEU A 260 1.31 23.42 -16.02
N ASN A 261 1.05 24.43 -15.19
CA ASN A 261 1.90 25.64 -15.11
C ASN A 261 3.30 25.26 -14.64
N ALA A 262 3.40 24.50 -13.55
CA ALA A 262 4.69 24.04 -13.01
C ALA A 262 5.45 23.18 -14.02
N ALA A 263 4.75 22.31 -14.75
CA ALA A 263 5.34 21.47 -15.79
C ALA A 263 5.86 22.30 -16.96
N ARG A 264 5.04 23.22 -17.49
CA ARG A 264 5.43 24.14 -18.57
C ARG A 264 6.65 24.97 -18.17
N ASP A 265 6.62 25.61 -17.00
CA ASP A 265 7.69 26.50 -16.56
C ASP A 265 9.01 25.74 -16.41
N ARG A 266 8.95 24.50 -15.91
CA ARG A 266 10.11 23.63 -15.80
C ARG A 266 10.63 23.14 -17.16
N LEU A 267 9.75 22.83 -18.11
CA LEU A 267 10.15 22.51 -19.49
C LEU A 267 10.84 23.71 -20.15
N ILE A 268 10.31 24.93 -19.98
CA ILE A 268 10.93 26.16 -20.49
C ILE A 268 12.34 26.33 -19.91
N GLN A 269 12.52 26.11 -18.61
CA GLN A 269 13.84 26.15 -17.97
C GLN A 269 14.81 25.11 -18.54
N ILE A 270 14.35 23.87 -18.75
CA ILE A 270 15.19 22.83 -19.35
C ILE A 270 15.54 23.16 -20.80
N MET A 271 14.58 23.66 -21.57
CA MET A 271 14.79 24.04 -22.98
C MET A 271 15.77 25.20 -23.15
N ALA A 272 15.89 26.08 -22.15
CA ALA A 272 16.87 27.17 -22.14
C ALA A 272 18.32 26.67 -22.19
N ASP A 273 18.58 25.43 -21.78
CA ASP A 273 19.91 24.80 -21.85
C ASP A 273 20.28 24.32 -23.28
N PHE A 274 19.36 24.39 -24.25
CA PHE A 274 19.55 23.89 -25.60
C PHE A 274 19.38 24.97 -26.66
N THR A 275 20.21 24.92 -27.70
CA THR A 275 20.06 25.78 -28.88
C THR A 275 19.34 25.02 -29.97
N PHE A 276 18.15 25.50 -30.37
CA PHE A 276 17.38 24.96 -31.48
C PHE A 276 17.71 25.77 -32.76
N PRO A 277 18.32 25.17 -33.79
CA PRO A 277 18.63 25.87 -35.04
C PRO A 277 17.36 26.42 -35.71
N LEU A 278 17.46 27.60 -36.31
CA LEU A 278 16.35 28.25 -37.03
C LEU A 278 16.01 27.56 -38.37
N GLU A 279 16.92 26.75 -38.93
CA GLU A 279 16.69 25.98 -40.17
C GLU A 279 17.04 24.49 -39.98
N PRO A 280 16.24 23.56 -40.52
CA PRO A 280 16.53 22.13 -40.50
C PRO A 280 17.76 21.80 -41.37
N PRO A 281 18.60 20.82 -40.97
CA PRO A 281 19.80 20.49 -41.74
C PRO A 281 19.45 19.90 -43.12
N PRO A 282 20.22 20.19 -44.18
CA PRO A 282 19.97 19.66 -45.52
C PRO A 282 20.15 18.13 -45.56
N ILE A 283 19.27 17.46 -46.31
CA ILE A 283 19.25 16.00 -46.49
C ILE A 283 20.50 15.58 -47.30
N LEU A 284 21.49 14.98 -46.64
CA LEU A 284 22.71 14.49 -47.30
C LEU A 284 22.49 13.10 -47.94
N PRO A 285 23.02 12.85 -49.16
CA PRO A 285 22.91 11.55 -49.81
C PRO A 285 23.91 10.53 -49.24
N LYS A 286 23.50 9.25 -49.28
CA LYS A 286 24.21 8.07 -48.73
C LYS A 286 25.69 8.03 -49.12
N LYS A 287 26.55 7.79 -48.13
CA LYS A 287 27.86 7.14 -48.33
C LYS A 287 27.86 5.77 -47.68
N GLU A 288 28.06 4.75 -48.50
CA GLU A 288 28.58 3.45 -48.09
C GLU A 288 30.02 3.65 -47.58
N ASN A 289 30.28 3.22 -46.33
CA ASN A 289 31.45 2.42 -45.95
C ASN A 289 31.73 2.50 -44.44
N GLY A 290 32.05 1.33 -43.87
CA GLY A 290 33.02 1.20 -42.81
C GLY A 290 32.47 1.16 -41.40
N GLU A 291 32.31 -0.05 -40.89
CA GLU A 291 32.20 -0.36 -39.46
C GLU A 291 33.21 0.44 -38.62
N LYS A 292 32.69 1.30 -37.73
CA LYS A 292 33.29 1.51 -36.41
C LYS A 292 32.17 1.60 -35.38
N ARG A 293 31.95 0.48 -34.69
CA ARG A 293 31.17 0.45 -33.44
C ARG A 293 31.89 1.31 -32.39
N GLU A 294 31.37 2.50 -32.12
CA GLU A 294 31.71 3.22 -30.90
C GLU A 294 31.03 2.55 -29.70
N LYS A 295 31.86 2.09 -28.77
CA LYS A 295 31.46 1.44 -27.52
C LYS A 295 30.77 2.46 -26.61
N TYR A 296 29.44 2.39 -26.48
CA TYR A 296 28.75 3.03 -25.35
C TYR A 296 29.07 2.30 -24.04
N SER A 297 29.60 3.07 -23.09
CA SER A 297 30.05 2.63 -21.77
C SER A 297 28.91 2.01 -20.93
N SER A 298 29.17 0.82 -20.41
CA SER A 298 28.20 -0.12 -19.82
C SER A 298 28.07 -0.04 -18.29
N LYS A 299 28.02 1.16 -17.68
CA LYS A 299 27.94 1.28 -16.21
C LYS A 299 27.00 2.41 -15.76
N MET A 300 25.78 2.07 -15.34
CA MET A 300 25.15 2.79 -14.22
C MET A 300 25.58 2.07 -12.93
N PRO A 301 26.23 2.73 -11.97
CA PRO A 301 26.74 2.05 -10.78
C PRO A 301 25.61 1.57 -9.89
N ILE A 302 25.77 0.38 -9.29
CA ILE A 302 25.04 0.00 -8.08
C ILE A 302 25.26 1.13 -7.05
N PRO A 303 24.22 1.60 -6.34
CA PRO A 303 24.37 2.70 -5.39
C PRO A 303 25.52 2.45 -4.42
N ALA A 304 26.29 3.49 -4.11
CA ALA A 304 27.42 3.38 -3.18
C ALA A 304 26.90 3.21 -1.74
N GLY A 305 27.40 2.20 -1.03
CA GLY A 305 27.03 1.89 0.35
C GLY A 305 27.27 0.41 0.67
N ASP A 306 27.68 0.12 1.91
CA ASP A 306 27.95 -1.25 2.36
C ASP A 306 26.70 -2.16 2.27
N GLU A 307 25.50 -1.57 2.36
CA GLU A 307 24.21 -2.25 2.22
C GLU A 307 23.98 -2.87 0.82
N PHE A 308 24.69 -2.42 -0.21
CA PHE A 308 24.62 -2.97 -1.57
C PHE A 308 25.78 -3.92 -1.91
N ARG A 309 26.64 -4.25 -0.94
CA ARG A 309 27.80 -5.12 -1.13
C ARG A 309 27.41 -6.48 -1.70
N PHE A 310 26.37 -7.12 -1.16
CA PHE A 310 25.91 -8.42 -1.64
C PHE A 310 25.42 -8.35 -3.09
N VAL A 311 24.65 -7.32 -3.44
CA VAL A 311 24.19 -7.08 -4.82
C VAL A 311 25.38 -6.90 -5.77
N LYS A 312 26.38 -6.12 -5.37
CA LYS A 312 27.59 -5.90 -6.17
C LYS A 312 28.33 -7.21 -6.42
N LEU A 313 28.56 -8.00 -5.38
CA LEU A 313 29.20 -9.31 -5.50
C LEU A 313 28.38 -10.26 -6.37
N LEU A 314 27.04 -10.24 -6.27
CA LEU A 314 26.15 -11.07 -7.07
C LEU A 314 26.16 -10.67 -8.55
N VAL A 315 26.19 -9.38 -8.87
CA VAL A 315 26.30 -8.88 -10.25
C VAL A 315 27.67 -9.14 -10.85
N GLU A 316 28.75 -8.90 -10.11
CA GLU A 316 30.12 -9.26 -10.52
C GLU A 316 30.22 -10.76 -10.75
N ALA A 317 29.61 -11.54 -9.86
CA ALA A 317 29.54 -12.98 -9.97
C ALA A 317 28.82 -13.46 -11.23
N ASP A 318 27.72 -12.81 -11.62
CA ASP A 318 26.97 -13.11 -12.85
C ASP A 318 27.77 -12.74 -14.10
N GLN A 319 28.34 -11.53 -14.16
CA GLN A 319 29.10 -11.02 -15.31
C GLN A 319 30.33 -11.88 -15.64
N GLN A 320 31.01 -12.40 -14.62
CA GLN A 320 32.17 -13.28 -14.79
C GLN A 320 31.79 -14.70 -15.25
N ARG A 321 30.52 -15.08 -15.11
CA ARG A 321 30.07 -16.47 -15.19
C ARG A 321 28.95 -16.63 -16.22
N LYS A 322 29.33 -17.07 -17.42
CA LYS A 322 28.44 -17.12 -18.59
C LYS A 322 27.45 -18.28 -18.62
N SER A 323 27.86 -19.46 -18.17
CA SER A 323 27.04 -20.69 -18.16
C SER A 323 26.22 -20.82 -16.88
N TRP A 324 25.03 -21.44 -16.94
CA TRP A 324 24.16 -21.70 -15.78
C TRP A 324 24.91 -22.34 -14.60
N ARG A 325 25.71 -23.38 -14.86
CA ARG A 325 26.61 -24.02 -13.88
C ARG A 325 27.49 -23.05 -13.10
N ARG A 326 28.16 -22.15 -13.83
CA ARG A 326 29.09 -21.21 -13.23
C ARG A 326 28.33 -20.20 -12.40
N LYS A 327 27.17 -19.73 -12.86
CA LYS A 327 26.29 -18.86 -12.07
C LYS A 327 25.91 -19.51 -10.74
N LEU A 328 25.51 -20.79 -10.74
CA LEU A 328 25.28 -21.58 -9.50
C LEU A 328 26.55 -21.70 -8.63
N ALA A 329 27.72 -21.97 -9.23
CA ALA A 329 28.98 -22.00 -8.48
C ALA A 329 29.33 -20.64 -7.85
N GLY A 330 28.97 -19.54 -8.53
CA GLY A 330 29.11 -18.19 -8.02
C GLY A 330 28.21 -17.93 -6.82
N ILE A 331 26.97 -18.39 -6.86
CA ILE A 331 26.06 -18.34 -5.70
C ILE A 331 26.65 -19.13 -4.53
N TYR A 332 27.08 -20.38 -4.75
CA TYR A 332 27.68 -21.18 -3.69
C TYR A 332 28.88 -20.48 -3.05
N GLN A 333 29.78 -19.94 -3.86
CA GLN A 333 30.94 -19.19 -3.39
C GLN A 333 30.53 -17.95 -2.59
N LEU A 334 29.56 -17.18 -3.10
CA LEU A 334 29.04 -15.99 -2.44
C LEU A 334 28.44 -16.30 -1.06
N LEU A 335 27.65 -17.38 -0.96
CA LEU A 335 27.07 -17.84 0.30
C LEU A 335 28.15 -18.26 1.29
N ARG A 336 29.21 -18.96 0.84
CA ARG A 336 30.32 -19.39 1.69
C ARG A 336 31.17 -18.22 2.20
N GLU A 337 31.36 -17.19 1.36
CA GLU A 337 32.16 -16.00 1.67
C GLU A 337 31.38 -14.94 2.46
N THR A 338 30.06 -15.11 2.62
CA THR A 338 29.18 -14.20 3.36
C THR A 338 28.75 -14.86 4.68
N PRO A 339 29.48 -14.66 5.79
CA PRO A 339 29.28 -15.41 7.03
C PRO A 339 27.94 -15.16 7.72
N LYS A 340 27.24 -14.06 7.41
CA LYS A 340 25.91 -13.76 7.94
C LYS A 340 25.03 -13.10 6.86
N LEU A 341 24.11 -13.88 6.31
CA LEU A 341 23.13 -13.40 5.35
C LEU A 341 22.03 -12.61 6.06
N THR A 342 21.74 -11.44 5.53
CA THR A 342 20.59 -10.62 5.92
C THR A 342 19.32 -11.09 5.20
N THR A 343 18.16 -10.66 5.69
CA THR A 343 16.88 -10.86 4.98
C THR A 343 16.95 -10.30 3.55
N ASP A 344 17.62 -9.16 3.38
CA ASP A 344 17.75 -8.50 2.09
C ASP A 344 18.60 -9.33 1.11
N ASP A 345 19.68 -9.95 1.58
CA ASP A 345 20.53 -10.84 0.77
C ASP A 345 19.74 -12.04 0.25
N LEU A 346 18.91 -12.64 1.11
CA LEU A 346 18.03 -13.75 0.72
C LEU A 346 16.97 -13.31 -0.30
N VAL A 347 16.43 -12.09 -0.20
CA VAL A 347 15.52 -11.57 -1.21
C VAL A 347 16.23 -11.37 -2.54
N TYR A 348 17.43 -10.77 -2.56
CA TYR A 348 18.19 -10.63 -3.80
C TYR A 348 18.53 -11.99 -4.42
N LEU A 349 18.87 -12.99 -3.60
CA LEU A 349 19.10 -14.35 -4.07
C LEU A 349 17.84 -14.99 -4.67
N ALA A 350 16.67 -14.83 -4.02
CA ALA A 350 15.40 -15.33 -4.53
C ALA A 350 15.05 -14.73 -5.89
N VAL A 351 15.19 -13.41 -6.02
CA VAL A 351 14.96 -12.69 -7.28
C VAL A 351 15.94 -13.14 -8.36
N TYR A 352 17.24 -13.24 -8.04
CA TYR A 352 18.28 -13.67 -8.97
C TYR A 352 18.01 -15.06 -9.52
N LEU A 353 17.76 -16.02 -8.62
CA LEU A 353 17.51 -17.41 -8.99
C LEU A 353 16.23 -17.57 -9.79
N ARG A 354 15.20 -16.78 -9.50
CA ARG A 354 14.00 -16.73 -10.33
C ARG A 354 14.31 -16.22 -11.74
N PHE A 355 14.99 -15.09 -11.88
CA PHE A 355 15.38 -14.59 -13.21
C PHE A 355 16.27 -15.55 -13.98
N LEU A 356 17.15 -16.27 -13.27
CA LEU A 356 17.99 -17.29 -13.85
C LEU A 356 17.16 -18.50 -14.31
N GLY A 357 16.20 -18.95 -13.51
CA GLY A 357 15.38 -20.12 -13.78
C GLY A 357 14.27 -19.90 -14.82
N THR A 358 13.72 -18.69 -14.92
CA THR A 358 12.74 -18.33 -15.97
C THR A 358 13.38 -17.99 -17.30
N GLY A 359 14.71 -18.00 -17.41
CA GLY A 359 15.44 -17.60 -18.61
C GLY A 359 15.50 -16.09 -18.84
N ALA A 360 15.06 -15.28 -17.89
CA ALA A 360 15.18 -13.82 -17.96
C ALA A 360 16.64 -13.33 -17.91
N LEU A 361 17.56 -14.17 -17.41
CA LEU A 361 19.01 -14.01 -17.54
C LEU A 361 19.57 -14.99 -18.57
N ALA A 362 20.25 -14.46 -19.60
CA ALA A 362 20.89 -15.29 -20.60
C ALA A 362 22.01 -16.16 -20.01
N CYS A 363 22.06 -17.42 -20.45
CA CYS A 363 23.16 -18.34 -20.22
C CYS A 363 23.82 -18.70 -21.55
N THR A 364 25.15 -18.78 -21.59
CA THR A 364 25.91 -19.15 -22.79
C THR A 364 26.95 -20.22 -22.49
N GLU A 365 27.29 -21.03 -23.50
CA GLU A 365 28.27 -22.11 -23.39
C GLU A 365 29.67 -21.57 -23.07
N ASP A 366 30.42 -22.27 -22.20
CA ASP A 366 31.77 -21.88 -21.77
C ASP A 366 32.88 -22.72 -22.42
N GLY A 367 32.57 -23.44 -23.52
CA GLY A 367 33.50 -24.19 -24.37
C GLY A 367 34.14 -25.43 -23.73
N ARG A 368 33.79 -25.76 -22.47
CA ARG A 368 34.35 -26.88 -21.70
C ARG A 368 33.29 -27.93 -21.43
N HIS A 369 33.68 -29.20 -21.37
CA HIS A 369 32.77 -30.31 -21.11
C HIS A 369 32.49 -30.47 -19.60
N PHE A 370 31.28 -30.13 -19.15
CA PHE A 370 30.82 -30.32 -17.79
C PHE A 370 29.49 -31.08 -17.77
N ARG A 371 29.51 -32.26 -17.15
CA ARG A 371 28.32 -33.10 -17.02
C ARG A 371 27.30 -32.49 -16.05
N PRO A 372 25.99 -32.75 -16.24
CA PRO A 372 24.92 -32.29 -15.36
C PRO A 372 25.14 -32.55 -13.85
N SER A 373 25.90 -33.59 -13.48
CA SER A 373 26.19 -33.95 -12.08
C SER A 373 26.93 -32.89 -11.28
N ARG A 374 27.62 -31.96 -11.94
CA ARG A 374 28.21 -30.80 -11.27
C ARG A 374 27.16 -29.78 -10.83
N HIS A 375 26.08 -29.60 -11.58
CA HIS A 375 24.98 -28.70 -11.21
C HIS A 375 24.21 -29.25 -10.01
N ALA A 376 23.92 -30.56 -10.05
CA ALA A 376 23.30 -31.28 -8.94
C ALA A 376 24.10 -31.09 -7.64
N ARG A 377 25.42 -31.32 -7.65
CA ARG A 377 26.26 -31.12 -6.46
C ARG A 377 26.27 -29.67 -5.96
N LEU A 378 26.33 -28.69 -6.86
CA LEU A 378 26.26 -27.28 -6.50
C LEU A 378 24.92 -26.91 -5.85
N SER A 379 23.82 -27.46 -6.37
CA SER A 379 22.48 -27.28 -5.80
C SER A 379 22.39 -27.80 -4.36
N GLN A 380 22.91 -29.02 -4.12
CA GLN A 380 23.00 -29.58 -2.78
C GLN A 380 23.81 -28.68 -1.83
N GLN A 381 24.99 -28.23 -2.27
CA GLN A 381 25.86 -27.36 -1.49
C GLN A 381 25.25 -25.99 -1.19
N ILE A 382 24.50 -25.41 -2.14
CA ILE A 382 23.74 -24.17 -1.91
C ILE A 382 22.69 -24.40 -0.81
N GLN A 383 21.95 -25.51 -0.88
CA GLN A 383 20.94 -25.81 0.14
C GLN A 383 21.55 -26.03 1.53
N GLU A 384 22.71 -26.68 1.63
CA GLU A 384 23.45 -26.82 2.90
C GLU A 384 23.77 -25.46 3.53
N GLN A 385 24.17 -24.46 2.73
CA GLN A 385 24.42 -23.11 3.23
C GLN A 385 23.13 -22.40 3.68
N LEU A 386 22.02 -22.57 2.93
CA LEU A 386 20.74 -21.94 3.29
C LEU A 386 20.14 -22.51 4.58
N LEU A 387 20.40 -23.79 4.90
CA LEU A 387 19.96 -24.39 6.16
C LEU A 387 20.58 -23.68 7.37
N ALA A 388 21.86 -23.31 7.28
CA ALA A 388 22.57 -22.64 8.36
C ALA A 388 22.00 -21.25 8.71
N CYS A 389 21.29 -20.61 7.78
CA CYS A 389 20.67 -19.30 7.99
C CYS A 389 19.13 -19.34 8.05
N THR A 390 18.50 -20.52 8.08
CA THR A 390 17.03 -20.64 8.10
C THR A 390 16.45 -20.23 9.46
N SER A 391 15.50 -19.30 9.45
CA SER A 391 14.73 -18.88 10.63
C SER A 391 13.23 -18.78 10.28
N PRO A 392 12.34 -18.73 11.29
CA PRO A 392 10.92 -18.44 11.05
C PRO A 392 10.68 -17.15 10.25
N ASP A 393 11.53 -16.14 10.44
CA ASP A 393 11.38 -14.81 9.83
C ASP A 393 11.71 -14.78 8.32
N ASN A 394 12.57 -15.70 7.86
CA ASN A 394 12.96 -15.78 6.44
C ASN A 394 12.42 -17.03 5.72
N ALA A 395 11.65 -17.88 6.41
CA ALA A 395 11.08 -19.10 5.85
C ALA A 395 10.26 -18.82 4.58
N PHE A 396 9.49 -17.73 4.56
CA PHE A 396 8.74 -17.27 3.38
C PHE A 396 9.66 -17.01 2.18
N ILE A 397 10.78 -16.31 2.38
CA ILE A 397 11.74 -15.95 1.32
C ILE A 397 12.43 -17.21 0.78
N LEU A 398 12.85 -18.13 1.65
CA LEU A 398 13.51 -19.38 1.25
C LEU A 398 12.61 -20.25 0.36
N ARG A 399 11.29 -20.24 0.56
CA ARG A 399 10.34 -20.92 -0.33
C ARG A 399 10.39 -20.41 -1.77
N HIS A 400 10.83 -19.17 -1.99
CA HIS A 400 10.99 -18.57 -3.32
C HIS A 400 12.36 -18.88 -3.94
N ILE A 401 13.27 -19.53 -3.20
CA ILE A 401 14.60 -19.95 -3.68
C ILE A 401 14.58 -21.39 -4.16
N TYR A 402 14.04 -22.32 -3.35
CA TYR A 402 14.14 -23.76 -3.61
C TYR A 402 13.66 -24.24 -4.99
N PRO A 403 12.57 -23.71 -5.58
CA PRO A 403 12.08 -24.16 -6.90
C PRO A 403 13.07 -23.99 -8.04
N TRP A 404 14.04 -23.08 -7.90
CA TRP A 404 14.97 -22.69 -8.97
C TRP A 404 16.30 -23.44 -8.94
N LEU A 405 16.47 -24.36 -7.99
CA LEU A 405 17.67 -25.17 -7.85
C LEU A 405 17.48 -26.54 -8.55
N PRO A 406 18.47 -27.05 -9.31
CA PRO A 406 18.34 -28.36 -9.97
C PRO A 406 18.19 -29.50 -8.96
N SER A 407 17.61 -30.59 -9.43
CA SER A 407 17.55 -31.85 -8.68
C SER A 407 18.96 -32.38 -8.43
N TYR A 408 19.18 -32.81 -7.19
CA TYR A 408 20.40 -33.51 -6.81
C TYR A 408 20.14 -34.94 -6.36
N ASP A 409 19.11 -35.56 -6.93
CA ASP A 409 18.89 -37.00 -6.84
C ASP A 409 20.15 -37.79 -7.25
N SER A 410 20.31 -38.98 -6.67
CA SER A 410 21.34 -39.96 -7.01
C SER A 410 21.49 -40.19 -8.54
N ALA A 411 20.37 -40.18 -9.28
CA ALA A 411 20.36 -40.34 -10.74
C ALA A 411 21.09 -39.21 -11.48
N PHE A 412 21.16 -38.02 -10.89
CA PHE A 412 21.79 -36.83 -11.46
C PHE A 412 23.18 -36.56 -10.90
N THR A 413 23.53 -37.09 -9.73
CA THR A 413 24.87 -36.91 -9.12
C THR A 413 25.92 -37.93 -9.57
N ARG A 414 25.51 -39.00 -10.29
CA ARG A 414 26.39 -40.03 -10.88
C ARG A 414 27.34 -39.50 -11.95
N THR A 415 28.31 -40.32 -12.35
CA THR A 415 29.37 -39.94 -13.31
C THR A 415 28.81 -39.57 -14.68
N GLU A 416 27.85 -40.34 -15.20
CA GLU A 416 27.19 -40.08 -16.49
C GLU A 416 25.67 -39.93 -16.30
N PRO A 417 25.14 -38.72 -16.01
CA PRO A 417 23.71 -38.47 -15.97
C PRO A 417 23.14 -38.21 -17.37
N LEU A 418 21.83 -38.36 -17.55
CA LEU A 418 21.11 -38.15 -18.82
C LEU A 418 21.72 -38.91 -20.03
N THR A 419 22.28 -40.11 -19.83
CA THR A 419 22.98 -40.87 -20.89
C THR A 419 22.11 -41.23 -22.09
N ARG A 420 20.79 -41.28 -21.90
CA ARG A 420 19.83 -41.65 -22.95
C ARG A 420 19.92 -40.76 -24.19
N ILE A 421 20.22 -39.47 -24.02
CA ILE A 421 20.36 -38.55 -25.17
C ILE A 421 21.54 -38.90 -26.06
N ARG A 422 22.62 -39.48 -25.50
CA ARG A 422 23.74 -40.01 -26.27
C ARG A 422 23.27 -41.17 -27.15
N ASP A 423 22.53 -42.11 -26.58
CA ASP A 423 22.08 -43.30 -27.30
C ASP A 423 21.08 -42.92 -28.40
N ILE A 424 20.16 -41.99 -28.11
CA ILE A 424 19.22 -41.41 -29.08
C ILE A 424 19.96 -40.76 -30.26
N ALA A 425 20.97 -39.93 -29.98
CA ALA A 425 21.71 -39.21 -31.02
C ALA A 425 22.59 -40.11 -31.92
N HIS A 426 22.82 -41.37 -31.55
CA HIS A 426 23.59 -42.33 -32.35
C HIS A 426 22.73 -43.35 -33.12
N ARG A 427 21.40 -43.29 -32.96
CA ARG A 427 20.45 -44.15 -33.68
C ARG A 427 20.57 -44.03 -35.20
N ASN A 428 20.35 -45.14 -35.91
CA ASN A 428 20.41 -45.22 -37.37
C ASN A 428 19.03 -45.13 -38.04
N ASP A 429 17.95 -45.22 -37.26
CA ASP A 429 16.55 -45.22 -37.70
C ASP A 429 15.87 -43.83 -37.60
N ILE A 430 16.66 -42.75 -37.54
CA ILE A 430 16.18 -41.36 -37.51
C ILE A 430 16.77 -40.55 -38.68
N PRO A 431 16.02 -39.59 -39.26
CA PRO A 431 16.52 -38.76 -40.36
C PRO A 431 17.86 -38.07 -40.03
N PRO A 432 18.82 -37.99 -40.97
CA PRO A 432 20.14 -37.40 -40.74
C PRO A 432 20.09 -35.96 -40.19
N GLU A 433 19.16 -35.15 -40.67
CA GLU A 433 18.97 -33.77 -40.21
C GLU A 433 18.52 -33.70 -38.75
N LEU A 434 17.53 -34.52 -38.36
CA LEU A 434 17.06 -34.60 -36.97
C LEU A 434 18.15 -35.14 -36.05
N LYS A 435 18.93 -36.13 -36.50
CA LYS A 435 20.08 -36.68 -35.77
C LYS A 435 21.13 -35.59 -35.50
N LYS A 436 21.45 -34.78 -36.52
CA LYS A 436 22.38 -33.66 -36.43
C LYS A 436 21.86 -32.57 -35.49
N GLU A 437 20.57 -32.26 -35.56
CA GLU A 437 19.90 -31.31 -34.67
C GLU A 437 20.00 -31.78 -33.21
N ILE A 438 19.50 -32.98 -32.87
CA ILE A 438 19.54 -33.54 -31.50
C ILE A 438 20.97 -33.55 -30.94
N LYS A 439 21.96 -33.92 -31.77
CA LYS A 439 23.36 -33.92 -31.35
C LYS A 439 23.87 -32.52 -31.01
N ASN A 440 23.53 -31.52 -31.82
CA ASN A 440 24.05 -30.16 -31.68
C ASN A 440 23.30 -29.32 -30.65
N THR A 441 21.98 -29.41 -30.60
CA THR A 441 21.13 -28.54 -29.77
C THR A 441 20.86 -29.11 -28.38
N LEU A 442 20.96 -30.44 -28.19
CA LEU A 442 20.73 -31.10 -26.91
C LEU A 442 21.95 -31.86 -26.40
N GLN A 443 22.42 -32.90 -27.10
CA GLN A 443 23.45 -33.80 -26.55
C GLN A 443 24.75 -33.06 -26.22
N ASN A 444 25.33 -32.36 -27.21
CA ASN A 444 26.59 -31.65 -27.04
C ASN A 444 26.45 -30.51 -26.02
N LYS A 445 25.28 -29.83 -26.03
CA LYS A 445 24.97 -28.72 -25.16
C LYS A 445 24.83 -29.14 -23.70
N LEU A 446 24.06 -30.19 -23.40
CA LEU A 446 23.91 -30.75 -22.05
C LEU A 446 25.24 -31.22 -21.45
N HIS A 447 26.17 -31.68 -22.27
CA HIS A 447 27.53 -32.04 -21.84
C HIS A 447 28.46 -30.84 -21.62
N ARG A 448 28.07 -29.63 -22.00
CA ARG A 448 28.85 -28.39 -21.86
C ARG A 448 28.21 -27.45 -20.83
N CYS A 449 26.94 -27.15 -20.99
CA CYS A 449 26.13 -26.30 -20.14
C CYS A 449 24.66 -26.72 -20.23
N ALA A 450 24.18 -27.53 -19.28
CA ALA A 450 22.74 -27.74 -19.12
C ALA A 450 22.10 -26.45 -18.59
N GLY A 451 21.01 -26.00 -19.21
CA GLY A 451 20.28 -24.80 -18.81
C GLY A 451 18.77 -24.98 -19.02
N PRO A 452 17.91 -24.18 -18.34
CA PRO A 452 16.46 -24.29 -18.46
C PRO A 452 15.95 -24.22 -19.91
N GLU A 453 16.66 -23.53 -20.80
CA GLU A 453 16.34 -23.44 -22.23
C GLU A 453 16.41 -24.79 -22.99
N ASP A 454 17.10 -25.79 -22.43
CA ASP A 454 17.20 -27.13 -23.01
C ASP A 454 15.85 -27.86 -22.91
N LEU A 455 15.00 -27.50 -21.94
CA LEU A 455 13.64 -28.02 -21.84
C LEU A 455 12.78 -27.55 -23.01
N THR A 456 12.84 -26.26 -23.34
CA THR A 456 12.12 -25.70 -24.50
C THR A 456 12.58 -26.37 -25.79
N THR A 457 13.89 -26.57 -25.93
CA THR A 457 14.47 -27.26 -27.10
C THR A 457 13.97 -28.71 -27.18
N SER A 458 13.96 -29.43 -26.05
CA SER A 458 13.47 -30.80 -25.98
C SER A 458 11.96 -30.90 -26.23
N GLU A 459 11.16 -29.96 -25.73
CA GLU A 459 9.71 -29.90 -25.93
C GLU A 459 9.36 -29.70 -27.41
N ASN A 460 10.03 -28.76 -28.08
CA ASN A 460 9.81 -28.49 -29.51
C ASN A 460 10.11 -29.71 -30.38
N ILE A 461 11.20 -30.44 -30.08
CA ILE A 461 11.53 -31.68 -30.78
C ILE A 461 10.47 -32.75 -30.49
N LEU A 462 10.04 -32.88 -29.23
CA LEU A 462 9.01 -33.85 -28.84
C LEU A 462 7.69 -33.59 -29.59
N GLN A 463 7.21 -32.35 -29.60
CA GLN A 463 6.00 -31.96 -30.33
C GLN A 463 6.09 -32.30 -31.82
N ARG A 464 7.23 -32.04 -32.46
CA ARG A 464 7.45 -32.36 -33.87
C ARG A 464 7.45 -33.85 -34.15
N ILE A 465 8.06 -34.67 -33.30
CA ILE A 465 8.11 -36.14 -33.52
C ILE A 465 6.82 -36.85 -33.10
N THR A 466 5.94 -36.20 -32.34
CA THR A 466 4.62 -36.71 -31.95
C THR A 466 3.45 -36.08 -32.70
N ALA A 467 3.72 -35.21 -33.69
CA ALA A 467 2.67 -34.54 -34.45
C ALA A 467 1.81 -35.55 -35.24
N PRO A 468 0.49 -35.30 -35.42
CA PRO A 468 -0.36 -36.14 -36.26
C PRO A 468 0.23 -36.27 -37.68
N GLY A 469 0.44 -37.51 -38.15
CA GLY A 469 1.04 -37.79 -39.46
C GLY A 469 2.57 -37.86 -39.48
N ALA A 470 3.26 -37.72 -38.33
CA ALA A 470 4.70 -37.88 -38.23
C ALA A 470 5.11 -39.38 -38.28
N GLU A 471 5.87 -39.78 -39.29
CA GLU A 471 6.34 -41.16 -39.49
C GLU A 471 7.72 -41.40 -38.83
N TYR A 472 7.76 -41.50 -37.50
CA TYR A 472 8.97 -41.86 -36.75
C TYR A 472 8.85 -43.22 -36.07
N ALA A 473 9.97 -43.93 -35.94
CA ALA A 473 10.00 -45.23 -35.28
C ALA A 473 9.52 -45.13 -33.82
N ARG A 474 8.52 -45.93 -33.43
CA ARG A 474 7.96 -45.96 -32.06
C ARG A 474 9.04 -46.08 -30.97
N PRO A 475 10.06 -46.95 -31.08
CA PRO A 475 11.10 -47.05 -30.06
C PRO A 475 11.93 -45.76 -29.88
N PHE A 476 12.14 -44.99 -30.95
CA PHE A 476 12.82 -43.69 -30.86
C PHE A 476 11.96 -42.67 -30.11
N VAL A 477 10.68 -42.55 -30.49
CA VAL A 477 9.75 -41.60 -29.86
C VAL A 477 9.61 -41.88 -28.36
N GLU A 478 9.48 -43.15 -27.97
CA GLU A 478 9.40 -43.54 -26.56
C GLU A 478 10.69 -43.26 -25.79
N GLN A 479 11.86 -43.54 -26.36
CA GLN A 479 13.13 -43.18 -25.73
C GLN A 479 13.29 -41.66 -25.56
N PHE A 480 12.83 -40.87 -26.54
CA PHE A 480 12.88 -39.41 -26.47
C PHE A 480 11.92 -38.86 -25.40
N LYS A 481 10.72 -39.43 -25.25
CA LYS A 481 9.78 -39.10 -24.15
C LYS A 481 10.43 -39.35 -22.78
N ILE A 482 11.07 -40.50 -22.59
CA ILE A 482 11.75 -40.83 -21.33
C ILE A 482 12.89 -39.84 -21.06
N PHE A 483 13.70 -39.52 -22.07
CA PHE A 483 14.77 -38.53 -21.92
C PHE A 483 14.21 -37.15 -21.56
N HIS A 484 13.15 -36.69 -22.24
CA HIS A 484 12.51 -35.42 -21.93
C HIS A 484 11.99 -35.39 -20.47
N GLN A 485 11.41 -36.49 -20.00
CA GLN A 485 11.02 -36.65 -18.61
C GLN A 485 12.24 -36.58 -17.66
N GLU A 486 13.33 -37.31 -17.94
CA GLU A 486 14.57 -37.23 -17.14
C GLU A 486 15.13 -35.79 -17.06
N LEU A 487 15.01 -35.02 -18.15
CA LEU A 487 15.41 -33.62 -18.20
C LEU A 487 14.49 -32.73 -17.35
N ARG A 488 13.18 -32.96 -17.36
CA ARG A 488 12.22 -32.29 -16.47
C ARG A 488 12.50 -32.60 -15.00
N GLU A 489 12.83 -33.84 -14.67
CA GLU A 489 13.21 -34.26 -13.31
C GLU A 489 14.48 -33.51 -12.85
N PHE A 490 15.47 -33.38 -13.72
CA PHE A 490 16.69 -32.63 -13.43
C PHE A 490 16.43 -31.15 -13.08
N PHE A 491 15.49 -30.49 -13.75
CA PHE A 491 15.08 -29.10 -13.47
C PHE A 491 13.93 -28.99 -12.47
N ASN A 492 13.56 -30.06 -11.77
CA ASN A 492 12.49 -30.06 -10.78
C ASN A 492 11.07 -29.71 -11.32
N ILE A 493 10.79 -30.00 -12.59
CA ILE A 493 9.48 -29.75 -13.25
C ILE A 493 8.62 -31.04 -13.32
N GLU A 494 8.66 -31.82 -12.25
CA GLU A 494 7.87 -33.04 -12.08
C GLU A 494 6.42 -32.76 -11.69
N ALA A 495 5.50 -33.62 -12.13
CA ALA A 495 4.13 -33.57 -11.67
C ALA A 495 4.04 -33.88 -10.17
N LEU A 496 3.10 -33.22 -9.48
CA LEU A 496 2.89 -33.38 -8.03
C LEU A 496 2.70 -34.86 -7.61
N GLU A 497 2.00 -35.65 -8.43
CA GLU A 497 1.78 -37.08 -8.16
C GLU A 497 3.07 -37.90 -8.17
N GLN A 498 3.98 -37.63 -9.12
CA GLN A 498 5.27 -38.31 -9.20
C GLN A 498 6.08 -38.04 -7.94
N ARG A 499 6.13 -36.79 -7.49
CA ARG A 499 6.84 -36.40 -6.27
C ARG A 499 6.26 -37.06 -5.01
N LEU A 500 4.93 -37.12 -4.92
CA LEU A 500 4.21 -37.80 -3.84
C LEU A 500 4.52 -39.31 -3.82
N ASN A 501 4.54 -39.96 -4.97
CA ASN A 501 4.91 -41.37 -5.09
C ASN A 501 6.36 -41.63 -4.67
N LYS A 502 7.30 -40.73 -5.01
CA LYS A 502 8.69 -40.79 -4.52
C LYS A 502 8.76 -40.73 -2.98
N ILE A 503 7.94 -39.90 -2.33
CA ILE A 503 7.86 -39.83 -0.86
C ILE A 503 7.28 -41.13 -0.27
N CYS A 504 6.26 -41.73 -0.91
CA CYS A 504 5.68 -43.00 -0.46
C CYS A 504 6.69 -44.15 -0.41
N LEU A 505 7.69 -44.14 -1.30
CA LEU A 505 8.74 -45.17 -1.32
C LEU A 505 9.78 -44.97 -0.21
N ALA A 506 9.95 -43.74 0.28
CA ALA A 506 11.02 -43.37 1.21
C ALA A 506 10.51 -43.02 2.63
N ASN A 507 9.20 -42.93 2.86
CA ASN A 507 8.63 -42.50 4.14
C ASN A 507 7.30 -43.19 4.47
N ASP A 508 7.39 -44.30 5.22
CA ASP A 508 6.22 -45.09 5.63
C ASP A 508 5.25 -44.35 6.56
N LYS A 509 5.70 -43.30 7.26
CA LYS A 509 4.83 -42.53 8.18
C LYS A 509 3.83 -41.64 7.43
N ILE A 510 4.26 -41.07 6.29
CA ILE A 510 3.43 -40.14 5.49
C ILE A 510 2.67 -40.88 4.38
N LYS A 511 3.20 -42.02 3.92
CA LYS A 511 2.64 -42.87 2.87
C LYS A 511 1.12 -43.10 2.96
N PRO A 512 0.51 -43.46 4.11
CA PRO A 512 -0.93 -43.69 4.18
C PRO A 512 -1.77 -42.45 3.87
N VAL A 513 -1.27 -41.26 4.20
CA VAL A 513 -1.98 -39.99 3.94
C VAL A 513 -1.82 -39.56 2.48
N ILE A 514 -0.65 -39.83 1.89
CA ILE A 514 -0.43 -39.60 0.45
C ILE A 514 -1.33 -40.51 -0.38
N GLN A 515 -1.37 -41.82 -0.09
CA GLN A 515 -2.23 -42.77 -0.82
C GLN A 515 -3.70 -42.35 -0.78
N ARG A 516 -4.21 -42.02 0.41
CA ARG A 516 -5.58 -41.49 0.56
C ARG A 516 -5.82 -40.21 -0.22
N PHE A 517 -4.84 -39.30 -0.26
CA PHE A 517 -4.96 -38.07 -1.05
C PHE A 517 -4.99 -38.35 -2.56
N LEU A 518 -4.13 -39.24 -3.05
CA LEU A 518 -4.07 -39.61 -4.47
C LEU A 518 -5.35 -40.34 -4.92
N GLU A 519 -5.82 -41.29 -4.12
CA GLU A 519 -7.10 -41.99 -4.33
C GLU A 519 -8.27 -41.00 -4.38
N ALA A 520 -8.35 -40.09 -3.40
CA ALA A 520 -9.39 -39.07 -3.36
C ALA A 520 -9.30 -38.10 -4.54
N ARG A 521 -8.08 -37.75 -4.99
CA ARG A 521 -7.87 -36.89 -6.15
C ARG A 521 -8.32 -37.56 -7.44
N ALA A 522 -8.01 -38.84 -7.61
CA ALA A 522 -8.43 -39.62 -8.79
C ALA A 522 -9.95 -39.84 -8.85
N ALA A 523 -10.59 -39.97 -7.69
CA ALA A 523 -12.05 -40.15 -7.57
C ALA A 523 -12.84 -38.84 -7.50
N ALA A 524 -12.18 -37.68 -7.41
CA ALA A 524 -12.83 -36.40 -7.15
C ALA A 524 -13.79 -36.02 -8.28
N ARG A 525 -15.05 -35.77 -7.91
CA ARG A 525 -16.08 -35.21 -8.80
C ARG A 525 -16.33 -33.73 -8.46
N PRO A 526 -16.93 -32.93 -9.38
CA PRO A 526 -17.38 -31.58 -9.06
C PRO A 526 -18.23 -31.56 -7.77
N GLY A 527 -17.92 -30.65 -6.84
CA GLY A 527 -18.54 -30.53 -5.52
C GLY A 527 -17.78 -31.21 -4.37
N GLN A 528 -16.78 -32.05 -4.66
CA GLN A 528 -15.95 -32.74 -3.64
C GLN A 528 -14.62 -32.05 -3.31
N GLN A 529 -14.33 -30.90 -3.93
CA GLN A 529 -13.07 -30.17 -3.78
C GLN A 529 -12.74 -29.81 -2.32
N ALA A 530 -13.73 -29.48 -1.50
CA ALA A 530 -13.50 -29.14 -0.09
C ALA A 530 -12.97 -30.33 0.73
N ALA A 531 -13.43 -31.55 0.44
CA ALA A 531 -12.91 -32.76 1.08
C ALA A 531 -11.47 -33.05 0.65
N LEU A 532 -11.17 -32.82 -0.63
CA LEU A 532 -9.82 -32.96 -1.16
C LEU A 532 -8.85 -31.93 -0.56
N LEU A 533 -9.27 -30.66 -0.44
CA LEU A 533 -8.52 -29.60 0.23
C LEU A 533 -8.20 -29.95 1.70
N LYS A 534 -9.11 -30.65 2.38
CA LYS A 534 -8.88 -31.13 3.76
C LYS A 534 -7.78 -32.18 3.84
N LEU A 535 -7.81 -33.17 2.95
CA LEU A 535 -6.74 -34.17 2.84
C LEU A 535 -5.40 -33.51 2.48
N LEU A 536 -5.41 -32.57 1.53
CA LEU A 536 -4.24 -31.78 1.15
C LEU A 536 -3.66 -31.03 2.34
N THR A 537 -4.49 -30.28 3.07
CA THR A 537 -4.05 -29.48 4.23
C THR A 537 -3.45 -30.37 5.31
N LYS A 538 -4.06 -31.54 5.56
CA LYS A 538 -3.53 -32.54 6.49
C LYS A 538 -2.17 -33.07 6.03
N LEU A 539 -2.03 -33.38 4.75
CA LEU A 539 -0.80 -33.85 4.16
C LEU A 539 0.32 -32.81 4.29
N ARG A 540 0.05 -31.54 3.97
CA ARG A 540 1.02 -30.45 4.17
C ARG A 540 1.45 -30.28 5.63
N CYS A 541 0.51 -30.40 6.58
CA CYS A 541 0.86 -30.37 8.00
C CYS A 541 1.81 -31.52 8.38
N GLN A 542 1.58 -32.73 7.88
CA GLN A 542 2.46 -33.87 8.14
C GLN A 542 3.83 -33.72 7.47
N LEU A 543 3.87 -33.22 6.24
CA LEU A 543 5.13 -32.92 5.55
C LEU A 543 5.95 -31.91 6.34
N ALA A 544 5.34 -30.83 6.82
CA ALA A 544 6.02 -29.81 7.62
C ALA A 544 6.58 -30.37 8.94
N GLN A 545 5.88 -31.32 9.58
CA GLN A 545 6.33 -31.96 10.83
C GLN A 545 7.44 -32.99 10.63
N GLN A 546 7.50 -33.62 9.48
CA GLN A 546 8.44 -34.71 9.16
C GLN A 546 9.61 -34.24 8.29
N LEU A 547 9.68 -32.94 7.98
CA LEU A 547 10.71 -32.40 7.11
C LEU A 547 12.08 -32.52 7.80
N PRO A 548 13.03 -33.28 7.24
CA PRO A 548 14.35 -33.43 7.85
C PRO A 548 15.12 -32.09 7.83
N PRO A 549 15.89 -31.78 8.88
CA PRO A 549 16.73 -30.58 8.93
C PRO A 549 18.05 -30.76 8.16
N ASP A 550 18.02 -31.39 6.99
CA ASP A 550 19.21 -31.69 6.17
C ASP A 550 19.05 -31.24 4.70
N ALA A 551 20.11 -31.41 3.92
CA ALA A 551 20.13 -31.16 2.48
C ALA A 551 20.11 -32.47 1.67
N SER A 552 19.40 -33.49 2.15
CA SER A 552 19.25 -34.75 1.42
C SER A 552 18.31 -34.60 0.21
N PRO A 553 18.45 -35.44 -0.84
CA PRO A 553 17.52 -35.43 -1.98
C PRO A 553 16.05 -35.64 -1.55
N GLN A 554 15.85 -36.43 -0.48
CA GLN A 554 14.53 -36.62 0.13
C GLN A 554 13.96 -35.30 0.65
N THR A 555 14.77 -34.50 1.36
CA THR A 555 14.35 -33.18 1.86
C THR A 555 14.05 -32.21 0.72
N GLN A 556 14.85 -32.20 -0.36
CA GLN A 556 14.53 -31.39 -1.56
C GLN A 556 13.14 -31.76 -2.09
N ASN A 557 12.89 -33.05 -2.29
CA ASN A 557 11.63 -33.52 -2.84
C ASN A 557 10.44 -33.20 -1.92
N MET A 558 10.60 -33.32 -0.59
CA MET A 558 9.55 -32.95 0.38
C MET A 558 9.24 -31.45 0.35
N ARG A 559 10.24 -30.57 0.26
CA ARG A 559 10.03 -29.10 0.16
C ARG A 559 9.28 -28.73 -1.12
N LEU A 560 9.72 -29.26 -2.25
CA LEU A 560 9.10 -28.99 -3.55
C LEU A 560 7.69 -29.58 -3.64
N THR A 561 7.45 -30.70 -2.99
CA THR A 561 6.11 -31.28 -2.87
C THR A 561 5.19 -30.38 -2.03
N ASP A 562 5.66 -29.83 -0.90
CA ASP A 562 4.85 -28.89 -0.12
C ASP A 562 4.53 -27.60 -0.92
N ILE A 563 5.47 -27.09 -1.71
CA ILE A 563 5.23 -25.95 -2.60
C ILE A 563 4.17 -26.31 -3.65
N GLY A 564 4.32 -27.44 -4.35
CA GLY A 564 3.33 -27.89 -5.34
C GLY A 564 1.95 -28.19 -4.74
N LEU A 565 1.87 -28.65 -3.48
CA LEU A 565 0.60 -28.79 -2.77
C LEU A 565 -0.03 -27.43 -2.45
N ALA A 566 0.76 -26.40 -2.15
CA ALA A 566 0.25 -25.04 -1.96
C ALA A 566 -0.35 -24.47 -3.25
N ASP A 567 0.31 -24.69 -4.39
CA ASP A 567 -0.17 -24.28 -5.70
C ASP A 567 -1.46 -25.01 -6.07
N TYR A 568 -1.54 -26.31 -5.78
CA TYR A 568 -2.77 -27.06 -6.01
C TYR A 568 -3.92 -26.62 -5.07
N ALA A 569 -3.59 -26.24 -3.82
CA ALA A 569 -4.59 -25.66 -2.91
C ALA A 569 -5.18 -24.35 -3.44
N PHE A 570 -4.38 -23.52 -4.13
CA PHE A 570 -4.88 -22.31 -4.77
C PHE A 570 -5.95 -22.62 -5.82
N VAL A 571 -5.72 -23.63 -6.68
CA VAL A 571 -6.68 -24.06 -7.70
C VAL A 571 -7.96 -24.59 -7.05
N LEU A 572 -7.84 -25.49 -6.07
CA LEU A 572 -9.00 -26.04 -5.36
C LEU A 572 -9.82 -24.95 -4.66
N LEU A 573 -9.16 -23.99 -4.02
CA LEU A 573 -9.85 -22.88 -3.36
C LEU A 573 -10.59 -22.00 -4.36
N SER A 574 -10.02 -21.75 -5.54
CA SER A 574 -10.69 -21.01 -6.60
C SER A 574 -12.00 -21.68 -7.03
N GLU A 575 -11.97 -22.99 -7.29
CA GLU A 575 -13.16 -23.77 -7.66
C GLU A 575 -14.21 -23.78 -6.55
N ILE A 576 -13.79 -23.98 -5.29
CA ILE A 576 -14.69 -24.00 -4.13
C ILE A 576 -15.35 -22.63 -3.91
N ILE A 577 -14.61 -21.53 -4.08
CA ILE A 577 -15.15 -20.18 -3.91
C ILE A 577 -16.20 -19.90 -5.00
N THR A 578 -15.94 -20.29 -6.24
CA THR A 578 -16.93 -20.19 -7.34
C THR A 578 -18.18 -21.02 -7.05
N GLU A 579 -18.05 -22.21 -6.46
CA GLU A 579 -19.20 -22.99 -5.96
C GLU A 579 -20.02 -22.16 -4.95
N PHE A 580 -19.37 -21.55 -3.96
CA PHE A 580 -20.04 -20.75 -2.92
C PHE A 580 -20.72 -19.48 -3.44
N GLU A 581 -20.15 -18.81 -4.44
CA GLU A 581 -20.72 -17.61 -5.06
C GLU A 581 -22.06 -17.90 -5.77
N ASN A 582 -22.25 -19.13 -6.24
CA ASN A 582 -23.47 -19.55 -6.93
C ASN A 582 -24.61 -20.01 -5.99
N HIS A 583 -24.36 -20.11 -4.68
CA HIS A 583 -25.38 -20.48 -3.70
C HIS A 583 -26.23 -19.27 -3.28
N GLN A 584 -27.56 -19.43 -3.24
CA GLN A 584 -28.47 -18.44 -2.66
C GLN A 584 -28.26 -18.30 -1.13
N GLU A 585 -28.12 -19.42 -0.43
CA GLU A 585 -27.77 -19.46 0.99
C GLU A 585 -26.43 -20.17 1.20
N LEU A 586 -25.52 -19.53 1.93
CA LEU A 586 -24.19 -20.09 2.15
C LEU A 586 -24.22 -21.33 3.05
N PRO A 587 -23.53 -22.43 2.68
CA PRO A 587 -23.36 -23.59 3.54
C PRO A 587 -22.32 -23.29 4.64
N TRP A 588 -22.69 -22.47 5.63
CA TRP A 588 -21.78 -21.84 6.62
C TRP A 588 -20.77 -22.80 7.24
N LYS A 589 -21.17 -24.01 7.63
CA LYS A 589 -20.25 -25.00 8.23
C LYS A 589 -19.13 -25.40 7.27
N LYS A 590 -19.47 -25.66 5.99
CA LYS A 590 -18.52 -26.00 4.92
C LYS A 590 -17.63 -24.80 4.60
N VAL A 591 -18.22 -23.62 4.48
CA VAL A 591 -17.48 -22.37 4.19
C VAL A 591 -16.46 -22.03 5.27
N LEU A 592 -16.85 -22.12 6.55
CA LEU A 592 -15.95 -21.89 7.69
C LEU A 592 -14.83 -22.93 7.77
N GLU A 593 -15.12 -24.19 7.44
CA GLU A 593 -14.07 -25.22 7.33
C GLU A 593 -13.06 -24.89 6.23
N VAL A 594 -13.52 -24.45 5.06
CA VAL A 594 -12.65 -24.02 3.95
C VAL A 594 -11.82 -22.79 4.33
N LEU A 595 -12.41 -21.81 5.01
CA LEU A 595 -11.68 -20.64 5.50
C LEU A 595 -10.56 -21.03 6.47
N ILE A 596 -10.84 -21.92 7.44
CA ILE A 596 -9.82 -22.43 8.38
C ILE A 596 -8.68 -23.12 7.62
N MET A 597 -9.00 -23.95 6.63
CA MET A 597 -8.00 -24.64 5.82
C MET A 597 -7.16 -23.65 5.01
N ASN A 598 -7.77 -22.63 4.40
CA ASN A 598 -7.06 -21.60 3.66
C ASN A 598 -6.06 -20.86 4.56
N VAL A 599 -6.50 -20.33 5.71
CA VAL A 599 -5.63 -19.64 6.67
C VAL A 599 -4.52 -20.55 7.19
N ASN A 600 -4.80 -21.85 7.39
CA ASN A 600 -3.77 -22.82 7.79
C ASN A 600 -2.72 -23.06 6.68
N ASN A 601 -3.14 -23.12 5.42
CA ASN A 601 -2.21 -23.24 4.30
C ASN A 601 -1.33 -21.98 4.12
N ILE A 602 -1.87 -20.80 4.41
CA ILE A 602 -1.12 -19.54 4.47
C ILE A 602 -0.10 -19.57 5.62
N ARG A 603 -0.50 -20.02 6.81
CA ARG A 603 0.41 -20.22 7.96
C ARG A 603 1.57 -21.16 7.62
N LEU A 604 1.30 -22.26 6.90
CA LEU A 604 2.31 -23.22 6.44
C LEU A 604 3.29 -22.62 5.41
N ASN A 605 2.92 -21.53 4.73
CA ASN A 605 3.81 -20.76 3.88
C ASN A 605 4.74 -19.81 4.68
N GLY A 606 4.57 -19.72 6.00
CA GLY A 606 5.38 -18.85 6.87
C GLY A 606 4.87 -17.40 6.96
N VAL A 607 3.65 -17.11 6.50
CA VAL A 607 3.07 -15.76 6.53
C VAL A 607 2.38 -15.53 7.88
N GLU A 608 2.78 -14.47 8.60
CA GLU A 608 2.11 -13.96 9.83
C GLU A 608 1.61 -15.07 10.77
N THR A 609 2.50 -16.01 11.10
CA THR A 609 2.11 -17.31 11.67
C THR A 609 1.34 -17.19 12.99
N ALA A 610 1.65 -16.19 13.82
CA ALA A 610 0.94 -15.91 15.06
C ALA A 610 -0.50 -15.44 14.82
N GLU A 611 -0.72 -14.50 13.89
CA GLU A 611 -2.05 -14.01 13.54
C GLU A 611 -2.89 -15.12 12.88
N CYS A 612 -2.30 -15.88 11.95
CA CYS A 612 -2.99 -17.03 11.37
C CYS A 612 -3.41 -18.05 12.42
N THR A 613 -2.55 -18.31 13.42
CA THR A 613 -2.86 -19.25 14.51
C THR A 613 -4.04 -18.77 15.34
N ALA A 614 -4.07 -17.49 15.72
CA ALA A 614 -5.19 -16.90 16.45
C ALA A 614 -6.50 -16.96 15.63
N ILE A 615 -6.47 -16.59 14.35
CA ILE A 615 -7.64 -16.66 13.46
C ILE A 615 -8.15 -18.10 13.33
N ILE A 616 -7.26 -19.09 13.17
CA ILE A 616 -7.63 -20.51 13.10
C ILE A 616 -8.31 -20.96 14.41
N ALA A 617 -7.77 -20.59 15.56
CA ALA A 617 -8.33 -20.92 16.86
C ALA A 617 -9.74 -20.33 17.04
N GLU A 618 -9.91 -19.05 16.68
CA GLU A 618 -11.19 -18.34 16.67
C GLU A 618 -12.22 -19.00 15.76
N LEU A 619 -11.91 -19.16 14.47
CA LEU A 619 -12.81 -19.77 13.50
C LEU A 619 -13.20 -21.19 13.90
N THR A 620 -12.26 -21.97 14.45
CA THR A 620 -12.53 -23.32 14.95
C THR A 620 -13.49 -23.28 16.14
N ALA A 621 -13.34 -22.32 17.05
CA ALA A 621 -14.25 -22.12 18.18
C ALA A 621 -15.65 -21.69 17.70
N TRP A 622 -15.73 -20.72 16.79
CA TRP A 622 -17.01 -20.20 16.26
C TRP A 622 -17.79 -21.24 15.49
N ARG A 623 -17.11 -22.06 14.68
CA ARG A 623 -17.76 -23.09 13.84
C ARG A 623 -18.55 -24.13 14.65
N ARG A 624 -18.17 -24.41 15.90
CA ARG A 624 -18.79 -25.48 16.71
C ARG A 624 -20.29 -25.26 16.98
N ASN A 625 -20.71 -24.01 17.13
CA ASN A 625 -22.07 -23.64 17.48
C ASN A 625 -22.57 -22.43 16.67
N PHE A 626 -22.05 -22.25 15.46
CA PHE A 626 -22.44 -21.14 14.60
C PHE A 626 -23.88 -21.31 14.13
N ASP A 627 -24.67 -20.26 14.30
CA ASP A 627 -26.04 -20.12 13.84
C ASP A 627 -26.18 -18.72 13.22
N PRO A 628 -26.41 -18.62 11.89
CA PRO A 628 -26.52 -17.34 11.22
C PRO A 628 -27.78 -16.54 11.62
N GLN A 629 -28.74 -17.13 12.33
CA GLN A 629 -29.91 -16.40 12.86
C GLN A 629 -29.57 -15.63 14.14
N VAL A 630 -28.47 -15.98 14.81
CA VAL A 630 -28.04 -15.32 16.06
C VAL A 630 -27.08 -14.17 15.73
N ARG A 631 -27.57 -12.93 15.86
CA ARG A 631 -26.81 -11.70 15.57
C ARG A 631 -25.44 -11.64 16.27
N ASP A 632 -25.33 -12.07 17.52
CA ASP A 632 -24.05 -12.13 18.25
C ASP A 632 -23.01 -13.03 17.53
N TYR A 633 -23.44 -14.14 16.94
CA TYR A 633 -22.54 -15.05 16.22
C TYR A 633 -22.08 -14.45 14.90
N LEU A 634 -22.96 -13.73 14.19
CA LEU A 634 -22.62 -12.96 13.00
C LEU A 634 -21.61 -11.84 13.30
N LEU A 635 -21.84 -11.04 14.34
CA LEU A 635 -20.91 -9.97 14.74
C LEU A 635 -19.55 -10.51 15.16
N ARG A 636 -19.54 -11.65 15.86
CA ARG A 636 -18.31 -12.33 16.28
C ARG A 636 -17.53 -12.91 15.11
N LEU A 637 -18.21 -13.50 14.15
CA LEU A 637 -17.58 -13.97 12.92
C LEU A 637 -17.09 -12.79 12.06
N LYS A 638 -17.86 -11.69 11.97
CA LYS A 638 -17.45 -10.45 11.30
C LYS A 638 -16.10 -9.98 11.85
N ALA A 639 -15.95 -9.91 13.18
CA ALA A 639 -14.69 -9.49 13.82
C ALA A 639 -13.49 -10.35 13.34
N THR A 640 -13.59 -11.68 13.40
CA THR A 640 -12.51 -12.56 12.92
C THR A 640 -12.27 -12.43 11.40
N LEU A 641 -13.30 -12.19 10.60
CA LEU A 641 -13.15 -11.95 9.16
C LEU A 641 -12.51 -10.59 8.83
N THR A 642 -12.79 -9.55 9.61
CA THR A 642 -12.12 -8.26 9.47
C THR A 642 -10.62 -8.40 9.77
N ARG A 643 -10.23 -9.18 10.79
CA ARG A 643 -8.82 -9.56 11.02
C ARG A 643 -8.22 -10.32 9.85
N SER A 644 -8.94 -11.32 9.36
CA SER A 644 -8.55 -12.09 8.18
C SER A 644 -8.37 -11.22 6.93
N ARG A 645 -9.15 -10.15 6.76
CA ARG A 645 -8.96 -9.17 5.67
C ARG A 645 -7.71 -8.32 5.90
N ARG A 646 -7.43 -7.88 7.12
CA ARG A 646 -6.17 -7.16 7.41
C ARG A 646 -4.94 -8.02 7.18
N LEU A 647 -5.03 -9.34 7.36
CA LEU A 647 -3.97 -10.28 6.98
C LEU A 647 -3.68 -10.22 5.46
N THR A 648 -4.70 -10.05 4.61
CA THR A 648 -4.48 -9.92 3.16
C THR A 648 -3.79 -8.61 2.80
N ASP A 649 -4.15 -7.51 3.47
CA ASP A 649 -3.49 -6.22 3.29
C ASP A 649 -2.03 -6.27 3.77
N SER A 650 -1.77 -6.89 4.94
CA SER A 650 -0.43 -7.04 5.51
C SER A 650 0.49 -7.86 4.61
N TYR A 651 -0.02 -8.93 4.01
CA TYR A 651 0.75 -9.73 3.04
C TYR A 651 1.15 -8.91 1.81
N ARG A 652 0.23 -8.10 1.27
CA ARG A 652 0.52 -7.23 0.12
C ARG A 652 1.65 -6.26 0.46
N GLU A 653 1.55 -5.57 1.60
CA GLU A 653 2.60 -4.65 2.05
C GLU A 653 3.93 -5.36 2.30
N MET A 654 3.91 -6.57 2.87
CA MET A 654 5.11 -7.39 3.07
C MET A 654 5.79 -7.74 1.73
N VAL A 655 5.04 -8.22 0.73
CA VAL A 655 5.61 -8.57 -0.58
C VAL A 655 6.18 -7.33 -1.29
N LEU A 656 5.44 -6.22 -1.29
CA LEU A 656 5.91 -4.97 -1.89
C LEU A 656 7.15 -4.42 -1.17
N GLY A 657 7.15 -4.43 0.17
CA GLY A 657 8.27 -3.97 0.98
C GLY A 657 9.52 -4.84 0.83
N LEU A 658 9.36 -6.16 0.74
CA LEU A 658 10.47 -7.08 0.54
C LEU A 658 11.04 -7.02 -0.88
N PHE A 659 10.19 -7.19 -1.89
CA PHE A 659 10.64 -7.47 -3.27
C PHE A 659 10.66 -6.25 -4.19
N LEU A 660 9.70 -5.32 -4.13
CA LEU A 660 9.50 -4.32 -5.20
C LEU A 660 10.77 -3.51 -5.51
N LYS A 661 11.37 -2.90 -4.48
CA LYS A 661 12.59 -2.08 -4.65
C LYS A 661 13.77 -2.95 -5.07
N LYS A 662 13.91 -4.14 -4.47
CA LYS A 662 15.05 -5.05 -4.68
C LYS A 662 15.06 -5.68 -6.06
N THR A 663 13.89 -6.09 -6.56
CA THR A 663 13.70 -6.58 -7.93
C THR A 663 14.07 -5.50 -8.94
N LYS A 664 13.66 -4.24 -8.71
CA LYS A 664 14.05 -3.11 -9.57
C LYS A 664 15.56 -2.85 -9.58
N ILE A 665 16.21 -2.85 -8.40
CA ILE A 665 17.67 -2.65 -8.28
C ILE A 665 18.42 -3.76 -9.00
N LEU A 666 18.12 -5.01 -8.67
CA LEU A 666 18.85 -6.16 -9.19
C LEU A 666 18.57 -6.38 -10.69
N GLY A 667 17.31 -6.26 -11.11
CA GLY A 667 16.91 -6.39 -12.51
C GLY A 667 17.62 -5.40 -13.41
N ARG A 668 17.70 -4.12 -13.01
CA ARG A 668 18.48 -3.10 -13.73
C ARG A 668 19.98 -3.42 -13.77
N ALA A 669 20.55 -3.82 -12.63
CA ALA A 669 21.98 -4.10 -12.54
C ALA A 669 22.42 -5.32 -13.38
N LEU A 670 21.52 -6.28 -13.56
CA LEU A 670 21.72 -7.48 -14.38
C LEU A 670 21.18 -7.38 -15.82
N LYS A 671 20.56 -6.25 -16.19
CA LYS A 671 19.93 -6.02 -17.49
C LYS A 671 18.83 -7.05 -17.84
N VAL A 672 18.01 -7.36 -16.84
CA VAL A 672 16.82 -8.21 -17.00
C VAL A 672 15.73 -7.42 -17.75
N PRO A 673 14.94 -8.05 -18.64
CA PRO A 673 13.82 -7.39 -19.34
C PRO A 673 12.86 -6.69 -18.37
N SER A 674 12.39 -5.47 -18.74
CA SER A 674 11.55 -4.61 -17.89
C SER A 674 10.26 -5.31 -17.42
N HIS A 675 9.54 -5.95 -18.34
CA HIS A 675 8.31 -6.70 -18.02
C HIS A 675 8.50 -7.77 -16.93
N ALA A 676 9.65 -8.45 -16.90
CA ALA A 676 9.95 -9.48 -15.89
C ALA A 676 10.22 -8.86 -14.51
N VAL A 677 10.72 -7.62 -14.47
CA VAL A 677 10.94 -6.84 -13.25
C VAL A 677 9.61 -6.27 -12.72
N GLU A 678 8.74 -5.78 -13.61
CA GLU A 678 7.51 -5.07 -13.25
C GLU A 678 6.38 -6.02 -12.84
N LEU A 679 6.22 -7.14 -13.54
CA LEU A 679 5.21 -8.15 -13.20
C LEU A 679 5.59 -9.03 -12.00
N TYR A 680 6.83 -8.95 -11.50
CA TYR A 680 7.33 -9.83 -10.45
C TYR A 680 6.41 -9.84 -9.22
N CYS A 681 6.19 -8.67 -8.61
CA CYS A 681 5.44 -8.59 -7.34
C CYS A 681 3.94 -8.83 -7.55
N GLU A 682 3.39 -8.37 -8.67
CA GLU A 682 1.98 -8.60 -9.00
C GLU A 682 1.71 -10.09 -9.21
N GLY A 683 2.59 -10.79 -9.94
CA GLY A 683 2.54 -12.23 -10.12
C GLY A 683 2.57 -12.98 -8.79
N GLU A 684 3.48 -12.59 -7.87
CA GLU A 684 3.55 -13.20 -6.53
C GLU A 684 2.27 -13.01 -5.72
N ILE A 685 1.62 -11.84 -5.81
CA ILE A 685 0.39 -11.58 -5.06
C ILE A 685 -0.78 -12.35 -5.67
N ARG A 686 -0.96 -12.31 -7.00
CA ARG A 686 -2.10 -12.93 -7.69
C ARG A 686 -2.06 -14.46 -7.67
N ALA A 687 -0.87 -15.07 -7.67
CA ALA A 687 -0.71 -16.52 -7.57
C ALA A 687 -0.78 -17.06 -6.13
N SER A 688 -0.94 -16.18 -5.12
CA SER A 688 -0.89 -16.59 -3.71
C SER A 688 -2.24 -17.05 -3.15
N LEU A 689 -2.19 -17.91 -2.13
CA LEU A 689 -3.37 -18.31 -1.34
C LEU A 689 -4.07 -17.12 -0.65
N ILE A 690 -3.34 -16.03 -0.40
CA ILE A 690 -3.90 -14.79 0.15
C ILE A 690 -4.93 -14.17 -0.79
N PHE A 691 -4.75 -14.30 -2.10
CA PHE A 691 -5.73 -13.84 -3.08
C PHE A 691 -7.08 -14.58 -2.93
N GLN A 692 -7.03 -15.90 -2.71
CA GLN A 692 -8.24 -16.69 -2.44
C GLN A 692 -8.86 -16.35 -1.08
N LEU A 693 -8.03 -16.04 -0.07
CA LEU A 693 -8.52 -15.56 1.23
C LEU A 693 -9.28 -14.22 1.09
N ALA A 694 -8.77 -13.29 0.27
CA ALA A 694 -9.43 -12.00 0.03
C ALA A 694 -10.81 -12.16 -0.61
N LYS A 695 -10.94 -13.04 -1.61
CA LYS A 695 -12.23 -13.37 -2.23
C LYS A 695 -13.22 -13.95 -1.23
N LEU A 696 -12.79 -14.94 -0.44
CA LEU A 696 -13.63 -15.59 0.55
C LEU A 696 -14.08 -14.64 1.67
N ASN A 697 -13.17 -13.79 2.17
CA ASN A 697 -13.52 -12.75 3.15
C ASN A 697 -14.56 -11.77 2.58
N THR A 698 -14.42 -11.36 1.32
CA THR A 698 -15.36 -10.45 0.65
C THR A 698 -16.75 -11.06 0.55
N LEU A 699 -16.86 -12.31 0.09
CA LEU A 699 -18.11 -13.06 0.03
C LEU A 699 -18.79 -13.15 1.41
N LEU A 700 -18.03 -13.53 2.43
CA LEU A 700 -18.57 -13.74 3.78
C LEU A 700 -18.98 -12.44 4.46
N LEU A 701 -18.15 -11.39 4.39
CA LEU A 701 -18.46 -10.08 4.98
C LEU A 701 -19.71 -9.47 4.33
N LYS A 702 -19.89 -9.61 3.01
CA LYS A 702 -21.10 -9.18 2.29
C LYS A 702 -22.35 -9.89 2.84
N ASN A 703 -22.30 -11.22 2.95
CA ASN A 703 -23.42 -12.02 3.46
C ASN A 703 -23.74 -11.71 4.92
N ILE A 704 -22.73 -11.61 5.80
CA ILE A 704 -22.94 -11.27 7.21
C ILE A 704 -23.62 -9.91 7.36
N ARG A 705 -23.17 -8.90 6.61
CA ARG A 705 -23.77 -7.56 6.67
C ARG A 705 -25.24 -7.58 6.22
N SER A 706 -25.55 -8.32 5.16
CA SER A 706 -26.92 -8.48 4.68
C SER A 706 -27.82 -9.14 5.74
N ILE A 707 -27.38 -10.27 6.32
CA ILE A 707 -28.20 -11.02 7.29
C ILE A 707 -28.34 -10.26 8.61
N ALA A 708 -27.27 -9.62 9.10
CA ALA A 708 -27.30 -8.87 10.36
C ALA A 708 -27.88 -7.45 10.24
N GLY A 709 -28.27 -7.02 9.03
CA GLY A 709 -28.79 -5.67 8.77
C GLY A 709 -27.79 -4.57 9.15
N LEU A 710 -26.50 -4.79 8.90
CA LEU A 710 -25.45 -3.85 9.32
C LEU A 710 -25.30 -2.70 8.31
N PRO A 711 -25.24 -1.44 8.77
CA PRO A 711 -25.08 -0.31 7.89
C PRO A 711 -23.72 -0.33 7.19
N PRO A 712 -23.59 0.36 6.05
CA PRO A 712 -22.32 0.50 5.34
C PRO A 712 -21.30 1.41 5.99
N TRP A 713 -21.69 2.07 7.08
CA TRP A 713 -20.90 3.06 7.78
C TRP A 713 -20.93 2.77 9.27
N ASP A 714 -19.81 3.01 9.94
CA ASP A 714 -19.74 3.10 11.40
C ASP A 714 -19.68 4.58 11.78
N VAL A 715 -20.75 5.10 12.38
CA VAL A 715 -20.86 6.52 12.76
C VAL A 715 -20.26 6.72 14.14
N ILE A 716 -19.22 7.56 14.21
CA ILE A 716 -18.42 7.80 15.41
C ILE A 716 -18.74 9.18 16.01
N GLY A 717 -18.92 10.17 15.15
CA GLY A 717 -19.35 11.53 15.47
C GLY A 717 -20.52 11.90 14.55
N PRO A 718 -21.77 11.82 15.01
CA PRO A 718 -22.93 12.19 14.20
C PRO A 718 -22.98 13.72 13.97
N GLY A 719 -23.73 14.14 12.95
CA GLY A 719 -23.93 15.56 12.65
C GLY A 719 -24.14 15.83 11.16
N VAL A 720 -24.20 17.10 10.81
CA VAL A 720 -24.29 17.58 9.43
C VAL A 720 -23.12 18.51 9.15
N ALA A 721 -22.42 18.27 8.05
CA ALA A 721 -21.30 19.11 7.64
C ALA A 721 -21.32 19.33 6.14
N CYS A 722 -20.95 20.54 5.72
CA CYS A 722 -20.76 20.90 4.32
C CYS A 722 -19.32 21.33 4.10
N GLY A 723 -18.70 20.88 3.01
CA GLY A 723 -17.34 21.27 2.68
C GLY A 723 -16.84 20.66 1.37
N THR A 724 -15.68 21.12 0.95
CA THR A 724 -14.98 20.56 -0.21
C THR A 724 -14.34 19.24 0.17
N LEU A 725 -14.57 18.21 -0.64
CA LEU A 725 -14.03 16.88 -0.40
C LEU A 725 -12.53 16.84 -0.72
N CYS A 726 -11.70 16.49 0.25
CA CYS A 726 -10.25 16.30 0.06
C CYS A 726 -9.82 14.90 0.54
N THR A 727 -8.67 14.43 0.07
CA THR A 727 -8.11 13.13 0.43
C THR A 727 -6.74 13.32 1.06
N ALA A 728 -6.45 12.63 2.17
CA ALA A 728 -5.12 12.60 2.76
C ALA A 728 -4.76 11.20 3.28
N ALA A 729 -3.45 10.93 3.37
CA ALA A 729 -2.97 9.67 3.96
C ALA A 729 -3.26 9.59 5.46
N GLY A 730 -3.14 10.73 6.14
CA GLY A 730 -3.49 10.94 7.56
C GLY A 730 -3.63 12.43 7.84
N LEU A 731 -4.03 12.79 9.07
CA LEU A 731 -4.30 14.18 9.46
C LEU A 731 -3.08 15.11 9.34
N ASP A 732 -1.88 14.58 9.56
CA ASP A 732 -0.63 15.34 9.46
C ASP A 732 -0.24 15.69 8.01
N TYR A 733 -0.86 15.04 7.02
CA TYR A 733 -0.56 15.19 5.60
C TYR A 733 -1.64 16.00 4.86
N LEU A 734 -2.46 16.75 5.60
CA LEU A 734 -3.44 17.63 5.01
C LEU A 734 -2.75 18.80 4.29
N PRO A 735 -3.13 19.12 3.04
CA PRO A 735 -2.63 20.31 2.36
C PRO A 735 -2.99 21.57 3.17
N ALA A 736 -2.15 22.62 3.07
CA ALA A 736 -2.41 23.90 3.72
C ALA A 736 -3.83 24.38 3.35
N ALA A 737 -4.60 24.81 4.34
CA ALA A 737 -6.01 25.13 4.14
C ALA A 737 -6.18 26.28 3.14
N GLU A 738 -6.47 25.95 1.88
CA GLU A 738 -7.01 26.89 0.91
C GLU A 738 -8.44 27.23 1.39
N ASN A 739 -8.61 28.47 1.84
CA ASN A 739 -9.79 29.07 2.47
C ASN A 739 -11.15 28.36 2.21
N GLY A 740 -11.65 27.59 3.18
CA GLY A 740 -13.01 27.03 3.18
C GLY A 740 -13.22 25.82 4.10
N PRO A 741 -14.48 25.42 4.40
CA PRO A 741 -14.76 24.20 5.16
C PRO A 741 -14.46 22.94 4.32
N GLN A 742 -13.85 21.92 4.94
CA GLN A 742 -13.39 20.71 4.27
C GLN A 742 -14.05 19.43 4.82
N ILE A 743 -14.30 18.46 3.94
CA ILE A 743 -14.65 17.07 4.26
C ILE A 743 -13.45 16.21 3.87
N VAL A 744 -12.79 15.59 4.85
CA VAL A 744 -11.54 14.87 4.62
C VAL A 744 -11.79 13.36 4.56
N LEU A 745 -11.39 12.75 3.46
CA LEU A 745 -11.28 11.30 3.31
C LEU A 745 -9.87 10.87 3.76
N LEU A 746 -9.78 10.14 4.86
CA LEU A 746 -8.53 9.68 5.45
C LEU A 746 -8.33 8.19 5.21
N LYS A 747 -7.16 7.83 4.64
CA LYS A 747 -6.76 6.42 4.52
C LYS A 747 -6.43 5.82 5.88
N GLN A 748 -5.83 6.60 6.78
CA GLN A 748 -5.45 6.16 8.12
C GLN A 748 -5.59 7.29 9.15
N ALA A 749 -5.92 6.92 10.38
CA ALA A 749 -5.88 7.72 11.59
C ALA A 749 -5.38 6.85 12.76
N ALA A 750 -4.45 7.37 13.54
CA ALA A 750 -3.90 6.76 14.73
C ALA A 750 -4.88 6.80 15.92
N GLY A 751 -5.75 7.81 15.97
CA GLY A 751 -6.77 8.02 17.00
C GLY A 751 -6.35 8.93 18.16
N ASP A 752 -5.14 9.47 18.15
CA ASP A 752 -4.63 10.45 19.12
C ASP A 752 -4.22 11.80 18.48
N GLU A 753 -4.48 11.98 17.18
CA GLU A 753 -4.21 13.20 16.42
C GLU A 753 -5.17 14.35 16.74
N SER A 754 -4.70 15.58 16.48
CA SER A 754 -5.53 16.77 16.56
C SER A 754 -6.18 17.04 15.21
N ILE A 755 -7.41 17.57 15.23
CA ILE A 755 -8.15 17.91 14.01
C ILE A 755 -7.74 19.33 13.58
N PRO A 756 -7.19 19.52 12.37
CA PRO A 756 -6.80 20.85 11.89
C PRO A 756 -8.00 21.79 11.70
N GLN A 757 -7.73 23.09 11.74
CA GLN A 757 -8.75 24.12 11.51
C GLN A 757 -9.31 24.02 10.08
N GLY A 758 -10.62 24.21 9.94
CA GLY A 758 -11.33 24.15 8.66
C GLY A 758 -11.91 22.77 8.31
N VAL A 759 -11.45 21.71 8.97
CA VAL A 759 -12.04 20.37 8.84
C VAL A 759 -13.42 20.35 9.52
N ARG A 760 -14.45 19.99 8.75
CA ARG A 760 -15.85 19.87 9.23
C ARG A 760 -16.36 18.44 9.25
N ALA A 761 -15.73 17.56 8.46
CA ALA A 761 -16.00 16.13 8.55
C ALA A 761 -14.76 15.29 8.22
N LEU A 762 -14.70 14.10 8.81
CA LEU A 762 -13.71 13.07 8.62
C LEU A 762 -14.41 11.77 8.22
N VAL A 763 -14.00 11.19 7.10
CA VAL A 763 -14.43 9.88 6.63
C VAL A 763 -13.21 8.97 6.61
N LEU A 764 -13.21 7.88 7.38
CA LEU A 764 -12.07 6.98 7.52
C LEU A 764 -12.23 5.74 6.62
N ALA A 765 -11.14 5.26 6.02
CA ALA A 765 -11.10 4.00 5.28
C ALA A 765 -11.02 2.75 6.18
N HIS A 766 -10.90 2.95 7.49
CA HIS A 766 -10.76 1.92 8.49
C HIS A 766 -11.55 2.26 9.76
N ASN A 767 -11.77 1.24 10.59
CA ASN A 767 -12.49 1.38 11.84
C ASN A 767 -11.62 2.10 12.90
N LEU A 768 -12.28 2.87 13.76
CA LEU A 768 -11.68 3.59 14.88
C LEU A 768 -12.53 3.35 16.14
N PRO A 769 -11.93 3.13 17.33
CA PRO A 769 -12.68 3.08 18.58
C PRO A 769 -13.50 4.35 18.81
N HIS A 770 -14.77 4.21 19.20
CA HIS A 770 -15.70 5.34 19.35
C HIS A 770 -15.34 6.23 20.54
N LEU A 771 -14.63 5.68 21.52
CA LEU A 771 -14.17 6.38 22.72
C LEU A 771 -12.66 6.68 22.68
N SER A 772 -12.03 6.62 21.50
CA SER A 772 -10.67 7.12 21.28
C SER A 772 -10.57 8.65 21.44
N HIS A 773 -9.36 9.17 21.66
CA HIS A 773 -9.16 10.62 21.82
C HIS A 773 -9.62 11.41 20.58
N LEU A 774 -9.32 10.96 19.37
CA LEU A 774 -9.75 11.60 18.13
C LEU A 774 -11.28 11.64 18.04
N ALA A 775 -11.97 10.54 18.38
CA ALA A 775 -13.43 10.49 18.36
C ALA A 775 -14.07 11.45 19.37
N ILE A 776 -13.51 11.53 20.58
CA ILE A 776 -13.97 12.47 21.61
C ILE A 776 -13.77 13.92 21.14
N ARG A 777 -12.60 14.24 20.59
CA ARG A 777 -12.30 15.59 20.05
C ARG A 777 -13.19 15.96 18.87
N ALA A 778 -13.46 15.01 17.97
CA ALA A 778 -14.35 15.24 16.82
C ALA A 778 -15.74 15.67 17.29
N ARG A 779 -16.33 14.95 18.26
CA ARG A 779 -17.63 15.33 18.84
C ARG A 779 -17.59 16.70 19.52
N GLN A 780 -16.59 16.96 20.35
CA GLN A 780 -16.44 18.24 21.05
C GLN A 780 -16.26 19.43 20.09
N ALA A 781 -15.63 19.20 18.94
CA ALA A 781 -15.44 20.21 17.89
C ALA A 781 -16.58 20.24 16.87
N GLU A 782 -17.66 19.46 17.08
CA GLU A 782 -18.79 19.31 16.15
C GLU A 782 -18.36 18.91 14.74
N VAL A 783 -17.29 18.10 14.64
CA VAL A 783 -16.78 17.52 13.40
C VAL A 783 -17.42 16.16 13.19
N VAL A 784 -18.11 15.99 12.06
CA VAL A 784 -18.69 14.69 11.69
C VAL A 784 -17.57 13.68 11.49
N LEU A 785 -17.67 12.50 12.11
CA LEU A 785 -16.66 11.45 11.97
C LEU A 785 -17.35 10.11 11.68
N VAL A 786 -17.03 9.52 10.54
CA VAL A 786 -17.57 8.22 10.10
C VAL A 786 -16.47 7.32 9.57
N ALA A 787 -16.62 6.01 9.72
CA ALA A 787 -15.73 5.03 9.12
C ALA A 787 -16.49 4.20 8.07
N ALA A 788 -15.87 3.96 6.92
CA ALA A 788 -16.42 3.14 5.86
C ALA A 788 -16.21 1.65 6.16
N GLU A 789 -17.29 0.95 6.46
CA GLU A 789 -17.27 -0.52 6.60
C GLU A 789 -17.21 -1.19 5.22
N ASP A 790 -17.67 -0.49 4.18
CA ASP A 790 -17.52 -0.89 2.78
C ASP A 790 -16.42 -0.06 2.09
N SER A 791 -15.33 -0.73 1.72
CA SER A 791 -14.21 -0.08 1.03
C SER A 791 -14.59 0.46 -0.35
N SER A 792 -15.64 -0.06 -1.00
CA SER A 792 -16.11 0.43 -2.30
C SER A 792 -16.70 1.83 -2.19
N LEU A 793 -17.46 2.11 -1.12
CA LEU A 793 -18.04 3.43 -0.86
C LEU A 793 -16.95 4.47 -0.57
N PHE A 794 -15.92 4.09 0.20
CA PHE A 794 -14.78 4.97 0.43
C PHE A 794 -14.05 5.31 -0.89
N LYS A 795 -13.84 4.32 -1.76
CA LYS A 795 -13.24 4.52 -3.09
C LYS A 795 -14.11 5.39 -3.99
N GLU A 796 -15.43 5.20 -3.95
CA GLU A 796 -16.38 6.00 -4.71
C GLU A 796 -16.36 7.47 -4.26
N LEU A 797 -16.31 7.73 -2.96
CA LEU A 797 -16.11 9.09 -2.44
C LEU A 797 -14.76 9.67 -2.88
N CYS A 798 -13.68 8.87 -2.89
CA CYS A 798 -12.38 9.34 -3.39
C CYS A 798 -12.43 9.83 -4.84
N ARG A 799 -13.29 9.24 -5.69
CA ARG A 799 -13.51 9.71 -7.09
C ARG A 799 -14.26 11.05 -7.17
N GLN A 800 -14.86 11.50 -6.08
CA GLN A 800 -15.58 12.77 -5.98
C GLN A 800 -14.75 13.88 -5.31
N ARG A 801 -13.43 13.70 -5.20
CA ARG A 801 -12.49 14.70 -4.67
C ARG A 801 -12.67 16.04 -5.40
N GLY A 802 -12.51 17.14 -4.66
CA GLY A 802 -12.69 18.51 -5.15
C GLY A 802 -14.14 18.97 -5.20
N LYS A 803 -15.12 18.07 -5.11
CA LYS A 803 -16.54 18.44 -5.10
C LYS A 803 -16.98 18.93 -3.73
N LYS A 804 -17.85 19.93 -3.71
CA LYS A 804 -18.55 20.37 -2.48
C LYS A 804 -19.70 19.41 -2.19
N LEU A 805 -19.70 18.83 -1.00
CA LEU A 805 -20.71 17.87 -0.55
C LEU A 805 -21.26 18.28 0.80
N THR A 806 -22.49 17.86 1.06
CA THR A 806 -23.05 17.84 2.41
C THR A 806 -23.11 16.39 2.88
N ILE A 807 -22.43 16.09 3.99
CA ILE A 807 -22.53 14.83 4.71
C ILE A 807 -23.54 14.99 5.84
N THR A 808 -24.50 14.08 5.90
CA THR A 808 -25.43 13.94 7.02
C THR A 808 -25.23 12.56 7.63
N ALA A 809 -24.73 12.52 8.86
CA ALA A 809 -24.50 11.29 9.61
C ALA A 809 -25.43 11.24 10.83
N THR A 810 -26.30 10.25 10.86
CA THR A 810 -27.15 9.92 12.02
C THR A 810 -26.65 8.61 12.64
N ALA A 811 -27.23 8.19 13.77
CA ALA A 811 -26.89 6.89 14.36
C ALA A 811 -27.16 5.69 13.43
N GLU A 812 -28.01 5.85 12.41
CA GLU A 812 -28.51 4.75 11.57
C GLU A 812 -28.13 4.88 10.09
N SER A 813 -27.79 6.08 9.63
CA SER A 813 -27.53 6.34 8.21
C SER A 813 -26.47 7.42 7.99
N VAL A 814 -25.75 7.30 6.87
CA VAL A 814 -24.86 8.35 6.37
C VAL A 814 -25.23 8.61 4.91
N THR A 815 -25.53 9.87 4.58
CA THR A 815 -25.87 10.30 3.23
C THR A 815 -24.92 11.40 2.77
N PHE A 816 -24.63 11.40 1.47
CA PHE A 816 -23.79 12.38 0.81
C PHE A 816 -24.62 13.01 -0.32
N ASN A 817 -24.94 14.30 -0.19
CA ASN A 817 -25.76 15.02 -1.15
C ASN A 817 -24.94 16.10 -1.86
N ARG A 818 -25.13 16.20 -3.18
CA ARG A 818 -24.68 17.32 -4.00
C ARG A 818 -25.79 18.37 -4.00
N ASN A 819 -25.77 19.33 -3.09
CA ASN A 819 -26.72 20.44 -3.13
C ASN A 819 -26.02 21.78 -2.90
N GLU A 820 -26.22 22.70 -3.85
CA GLU A 820 -25.82 24.11 -3.82
C GLU A 820 -26.83 25.00 -3.07
N LYS A 821 -27.94 24.44 -2.60
CA LYS A 821 -28.98 25.16 -1.85
C LYS A 821 -29.18 24.55 -0.48
N THR A 822 -28.67 25.23 0.53
CA THR A 822 -29.38 25.40 1.79
C THR A 822 -29.06 26.78 2.33
N THR A 823 -30.15 27.48 2.63
CA THR A 823 -30.29 28.80 3.25
C THR A 823 -29.15 29.18 4.16
N GLY A 824 -28.74 30.45 4.06
CA GLY A 824 -27.76 31.09 4.93
C GLY A 824 -28.21 31.12 6.39
N GLU A 825 -28.11 30.00 7.07
CA GLU A 825 -27.78 30.01 8.48
C GLU A 825 -26.26 30.13 8.56
N THR A 826 -25.83 31.35 8.87
CA THR A 826 -24.50 31.62 9.36
C THR A 826 -24.08 30.51 10.32
N ALA A 827 -22.95 29.87 10.03
CA ALA A 827 -22.33 28.89 10.91
C ALA A 827 -22.45 29.36 12.37
N PRO A 828 -22.80 28.48 13.34
CA PRO A 828 -22.71 28.83 14.73
C PRO A 828 -21.29 29.36 14.95
N LYS A 829 -21.18 30.61 15.40
CA LYS A 829 -19.89 31.11 15.90
C LYS A 829 -19.41 30.07 16.93
N PRO A 830 -18.12 29.67 16.90
CA PRO A 830 -17.60 28.84 17.98
C PRO A 830 -18.05 29.49 19.29
N PRO A 831 -18.65 28.72 20.22
CA PRO A 831 -19.21 29.31 21.43
C PRO A 831 -18.16 30.24 22.00
N LYS A 832 -18.51 31.53 22.14
CA LYS A 832 -17.63 32.48 22.81
C LYS A 832 -17.27 31.83 24.14
N ALA A 833 -16.00 31.45 24.29
CA ALA A 833 -15.52 30.85 25.50
C ALA A 833 -15.98 31.77 26.64
N LYS A 834 -16.86 31.26 27.52
CA LYS A 834 -16.97 31.87 28.83
C LYS A 834 -15.56 31.82 29.37
N GLN A 835 -14.95 32.98 29.58
CA GLN A 835 -13.72 33.10 30.35
C GLN A 835 -14.02 32.51 31.72
N GLY A 836 -13.86 31.20 31.87
CA GLY A 836 -13.72 30.57 33.16
C GLY A 836 -12.41 31.09 33.69
N GLY A 837 -12.48 32.16 34.48
CA GLY A 837 -11.30 32.69 35.15
C GLY A 837 -10.61 31.54 35.86
N LEU A 838 -9.29 31.41 35.65
CA LEU A 838 -8.49 30.50 36.45
C LEU A 838 -8.72 30.86 37.91
N SER A 839 -9.36 29.95 38.65
CA SER A 839 -9.41 29.96 40.10
C SER A 839 -8.00 30.14 40.67
N ASN A 840 -7.87 30.83 41.81
CA ASN A 840 -6.63 30.94 42.59
C ASN A 840 -5.95 29.57 42.76
N LEU A 841 -4.97 29.26 41.89
CA LEU A 841 -4.21 28.02 41.94
C LEU A 841 -3.39 27.99 43.23
N LEU A 842 -3.35 26.83 43.89
CA LEU A 842 -2.55 26.62 45.09
C LEU A 842 -1.14 26.19 44.68
N ILE A 843 -0.33 27.17 44.28
CA ILE A 843 1.08 26.96 43.94
C ILE A 843 1.86 26.72 45.22
N THR A 844 2.46 25.54 45.34
CA THR A 844 3.21 25.16 46.55
C THR A 844 4.62 24.67 46.24
N ARG A 845 5.52 24.86 47.23
CA ARG A 845 6.87 24.29 47.26
C ARG A 845 6.96 23.06 48.17
N GLN A 846 6.02 22.90 49.11
CA GLN A 846 5.94 21.78 50.06
C GLN A 846 4.48 21.51 50.49
N PRO A 847 4.07 20.26 50.73
CA PRO A 847 4.85 19.03 50.56
C PRO A 847 5.13 18.73 49.08
N LEU A 848 6.26 18.08 48.78
CA LEU A 848 6.63 17.68 47.40
C LEU A 848 5.62 16.73 46.75
N VAL A 849 4.88 15.97 47.56
CA VAL A 849 3.89 14.97 47.13
C VAL A 849 2.66 15.07 48.04
N LEU A 850 1.47 15.08 47.44
CA LEU A 850 0.18 15.03 48.11
C LEU A 850 -0.45 13.64 48.02
N GLU A 851 -1.05 13.19 49.12
CA GLU A 851 -1.94 12.03 49.16
C GLU A 851 -3.26 12.32 48.46
N LEU A 852 -3.92 11.28 47.91
CA LEU A 852 -5.17 11.46 47.16
C LEU A 852 -6.23 12.25 47.92
N THR A 853 -6.40 11.96 49.22
CA THR A 853 -7.42 12.56 50.08
C THR A 853 -7.24 14.06 50.32
N ARG A 854 -6.08 14.63 49.97
CA ARG A 854 -5.77 16.05 50.16
C ARG A 854 -5.79 16.86 48.85
N ILE A 855 -6.12 16.23 47.73
CA ILE A 855 -6.13 16.89 46.42
C ILE A 855 -7.39 17.74 46.25
N THR A 856 -7.23 18.89 45.63
CA THR A 856 -8.33 19.70 45.11
C THR A 856 -8.03 20.04 43.64
N PRO A 857 -9.02 20.50 42.86
CA PRO A 857 -8.78 20.97 41.50
C PRO A 857 -7.67 22.05 41.44
N ASN A 858 -7.58 22.90 42.47
CA ASN A 858 -6.63 24.01 42.54
C ASN A 858 -5.21 23.58 42.96
N SER A 859 -5.02 22.38 43.53
CA SER A 859 -3.69 21.90 43.95
C SER A 859 -3.09 20.85 43.02
N GLY A 860 -3.92 20.02 42.39
CA GLY A 860 -3.48 18.88 41.58
C GLY A 860 -4.17 18.72 40.22
N GLY A 861 -5.08 19.63 39.84
CA GLY A 861 -5.82 19.58 38.59
C GLY A 861 -7.03 18.63 38.60
N ALA A 862 -7.88 18.75 37.56
CA ALA A 862 -9.17 18.07 37.48
C ALA A 862 -9.05 16.53 37.41
N LYS A 863 -8.07 15.99 36.68
CA LYS A 863 -7.86 14.54 36.54
C LYS A 863 -7.55 13.89 37.89
N ALA A 864 -6.68 14.53 38.68
CA ALA A 864 -6.31 14.05 39.99
C ALA A 864 -7.45 14.18 41.02
N ASP A 865 -8.21 15.28 41.01
CA ASP A 865 -9.41 15.42 41.84
C ASP A 865 -10.48 14.38 41.47
N GLY A 866 -10.66 14.10 40.18
CA GLY A 866 -11.55 13.03 39.70
C GLY A 866 -11.20 11.67 40.32
N LEU A 867 -9.92 11.31 40.37
CA LEU A 867 -9.47 10.10 41.05
C LEU A 867 -9.73 10.12 42.56
N ARG A 868 -9.49 11.24 43.25
CA ARG A 868 -9.82 11.39 44.68
C ARG A 868 -11.30 11.12 44.92
N ARG A 869 -12.19 11.74 44.14
CA ARG A 869 -13.65 11.56 44.27
C ARG A 869 -14.06 10.11 44.03
N LEU A 870 -13.46 9.43 43.06
CA LEU A 870 -13.66 7.99 42.86
C LEU A 870 -13.16 7.17 44.06
N HIS A 871 -12.02 7.54 44.65
CA HIS A 871 -11.47 6.87 45.81
C HIS A 871 -12.42 6.96 47.01
N GLU A 872 -12.98 8.14 47.28
CA GLU A 872 -13.99 8.34 48.33
C GLU A 872 -15.28 7.57 48.06
N LEU A 873 -15.73 7.54 46.79
CA LEU A 873 -16.91 6.78 46.40
C LEU A 873 -16.71 5.26 46.55
N ALA A 874 -15.51 4.75 46.25
CA ALA A 874 -15.17 3.34 46.38
C ALA A 874 -15.25 2.83 47.84
N GLN A 875 -15.10 3.72 48.84
CA GLN A 875 -15.23 3.36 50.26
C GLN A 875 -16.70 3.22 50.71
N LYS A 876 -17.66 3.67 49.89
CA LYS A 876 -19.09 3.56 50.24
C LYS A 876 -19.59 2.13 50.02
N LYS A 877 -20.47 1.67 50.92
CA LYS A 877 -21.12 0.36 50.81
C LYS A 877 -21.91 0.28 49.50
N GLY A 878 -21.66 -0.76 48.70
CA GLY A 878 -22.37 -1.01 47.44
C GLY A 878 -21.71 -0.43 46.17
N ALA A 879 -20.47 0.08 46.25
CA ALA A 879 -19.76 0.60 45.08
C ALA A 879 -19.38 -0.48 44.04
N ASP A 880 -19.02 -1.69 44.46
CA ASP A 880 -18.55 -2.80 43.59
C ASP A 880 -17.38 -2.42 42.64
N PHE A 881 -16.55 -1.45 43.04
CA PHE A 881 -15.28 -1.12 42.39
C PHE A 881 -14.25 -0.61 43.41
N ASN A 882 -12.99 -0.57 43.01
CA ASN A 882 -11.92 0.10 43.76
C ASN A 882 -11.18 1.12 42.89
N THR A 883 -10.19 1.81 43.46
CA THR A 883 -9.29 2.72 42.74
C THR A 883 -7.84 2.31 42.99
N PRO A 884 -6.93 2.46 42.00
CA PRO A 884 -5.52 2.21 42.23
C PRO A 884 -4.96 3.22 43.24
N LYS A 885 -3.97 2.81 44.03
CA LYS A 885 -3.22 3.73 44.88
C LYS A 885 -2.60 4.83 44.02
N GLY A 886 -2.56 6.04 44.53
CA GLY A 886 -1.94 7.14 43.82
C GLY A 886 -1.49 8.26 44.74
N VAL A 887 -0.69 9.15 44.19
CA VAL A 887 -0.24 10.40 44.80
C VAL A 887 -0.08 11.46 43.72
N VAL A 888 0.01 12.73 44.09
CA VAL A 888 0.16 13.83 43.14
C VAL A 888 1.35 14.68 43.49
N ILE A 889 2.12 15.06 42.47
CA ILE A 889 3.01 16.21 42.55
C ILE A 889 2.18 17.47 42.26
N PRO A 890 1.98 18.37 43.23
CA PRO A 890 1.11 19.54 43.06
C PRO A 890 1.71 20.61 42.14
N PHE A 891 0.88 21.57 41.75
CA PHE A 891 1.32 22.75 41.02
C PHE A 891 2.40 23.53 41.78
N GLY A 892 3.41 24.04 41.07
CA GLY A 892 4.53 24.81 41.64
C GLY A 892 5.80 24.00 41.93
N VAL A 893 5.71 22.67 41.98
CA VAL A 893 6.88 21.81 42.32
C VAL A 893 7.89 21.73 41.17
N MET A 894 7.45 21.76 39.91
CA MET A 894 8.36 21.82 38.76
C MET A 894 9.20 23.11 38.83
N GLU A 895 8.55 24.24 39.06
CA GLU A 895 9.15 25.56 39.17
C GLU A 895 10.08 25.64 40.39
N ALA A 896 9.68 25.06 41.52
CA ALA A 896 10.54 24.96 42.70
C ALA A 896 11.80 24.12 42.42
N THR A 897 11.68 23.05 41.64
CA THR A 897 12.81 22.19 41.24
C THR A 897 13.75 22.92 40.28
N LEU A 898 13.20 23.65 39.30
CA LEU A 898 13.96 24.51 38.39
C LEU A 898 14.71 25.62 39.15
N ASN A 899 14.06 26.23 40.15
CA ASN A 899 14.68 27.24 40.99
C ASN A 899 15.80 26.67 41.87
N ALA A 900 15.60 25.51 42.49
CA ALA A 900 16.64 24.84 43.27
C ALA A 900 17.85 24.43 42.41
N GLY A 901 17.64 24.11 41.13
CA GLY A 901 18.69 23.83 40.16
C GLY A 901 19.35 25.07 39.52
N GLY A 902 18.93 26.30 39.88
CA GLY A 902 19.45 27.54 39.28
C GLY A 902 19.04 27.77 37.82
N LEU A 903 18.02 27.06 37.32
CA LEU A 903 17.59 27.11 35.90
C LEU A 903 16.33 27.96 35.67
N MET A 904 15.74 28.55 36.73
CA MET A 904 14.50 29.32 36.61
C MET A 904 14.61 30.52 35.66
N GLY A 905 15.76 31.20 35.64
CA GLY A 905 16.01 32.30 34.69
C GLY A 905 15.96 31.85 33.23
N GLN A 906 16.59 30.72 32.91
CA GLN A 906 16.57 30.13 31.57
C GLN A 906 15.15 29.68 31.17
N TYR A 907 14.40 29.11 32.13
CA TYR A 907 13.02 28.72 31.91
C TYR A 907 12.12 29.93 31.59
N ILE A 908 12.25 31.05 32.30
CA ILE A 908 11.52 32.29 31.99
C ILE A 908 11.86 32.79 30.57
N SER A 909 13.14 32.79 30.19
CA SER A 909 13.54 33.15 28.82
C SER A 909 12.95 32.20 27.77
N PHE A 910 12.86 30.90 28.08
CA PHE A 910 12.18 29.93 27.23
C PHE A 910 10.69 30.26 27.05
N LEU A 911 9.96 30.57 28.13
CA LEU A 911 8.54 30.95 28.07
C LEU A 911 8.32 32.19 27.19
N GLN A 912 9.13 33.24 27.37
CA GLN A 912 9.07 34.45 26.56
C GLN A 912 9.37 34.20 25.07
N ARG A 913 10.25 33.23 24.79
CA ARG A 913 10.62 32.85 23.42
C ARG A 913 9.49 32.08 22.75
N ILE A 914 8.90 31.09 23.41
CA ILE A 914 7.84 30.29 22.80
C ILE A 914 6.67 31.18 22.41
N ASP A 915 6.26 32.14 23.23
CA ASP A 915 5.15 33.08 22.97
C ASP A 915 5.29 33.89 21.68
N LYS A 916 6.52 34.07 21.20
CA LYS A 916 6.82 34.82 19.96
C LYS A 916 6.98 33.94 18.73
N ILE A 917 7.10 32.61 18.88
CA ILE A 917 7.31 31.67 17.77
C ILE A 917 5.97 31.26 17.17
N ASN A 918 5.85 31.40 15.84
CA ASN A 918 4.66 31.03 15.08
C ASN A 918 4.92 29.93 14.03
N ASP A 919 6.15 29.43 13.91
CA ASP A 919 6.51 28.34 13.00
C ASP A 919 7.07 27.12 13.74
N GLN A 920 6.79 25.93 13.21
CA GLN A 920 7.13 24.66 13.86
C GLN A 920 8.65 24.41 13.94
N LYS A 921 9.42 24.87 12.95
CA LYS A 921 10.89 24.69 12.93
C LYS A 921 11.56 25.50 14.03
N GLY A 922 11.17 26.76 14.20
CA GLY A 922 11.64 27.62 15.28
C GLY A 922 11.29 27.08 16.67
N PHE A 923 10.17 26.38 16.80
CA PHE A 923 9.72 25.79 18.06
C PHE A 923 10.54 24.57 18.49
N GLN A 924 10.97 23.72 17.55
CA GLN A 924 11.77 22.52 17.85
C GLN A 924 13.03 22.83 18.65
N ALA A 925 13.77 23.89 18.28
CA ALA A 925 14.96 24.31 19.01
C ALA A 925 14.65 24.72 20.46
N ALA A 926 13.54 25.42 20.70
CA ALA A 926 13.12 25.80 22.05
C ALA A 926 12.71 24.56 22.88
N GLU A 927 12.07 23.58 22.25
CA GLU A 927 11.70 22.32 22.90
C GLU A 927 12.95 21.52 23.32
N ASP A 928 13.99 21.46 22.48
CA ASP A 928 15.25 20.81 22.80
C ASP A 928 15.98 21.52 23.95
N ASP A 929 15.93 22.85 24.01
CA ASP A 929 16.45 23.64 25.14
C ASP A 929 15.73 23.26 26.45
N LEU A 930 14.40 23.19 26.43
CA LEU A 930 13.61 22.74 27.58
C LEU A 930 13.96 21.32 28.01
N ARG A 931 14.08 20.39 27.06
CA ARG A 931 14.45 19.00 27.34
C ARG A 931 15.83 18.90 28.00
N ARG A 932 16.80 19.73 27.58
CA ARG A 932 18.13 19.82 28.20
C ARG A 932 18.06 20.41 29.60
N MET A 933 17.29 21.48 29.82
CA MET A 933 17.10 22.08 31.15
C MET A 933 16.51 21.07 32.14
N LEU A 934 15.41 20.41 31.77
CA LEU A 934 14.81 19.37 32.60
C LEU A 934 15.72 18.14 32.75
N ALA A 935 16.68 17.94 31.86
CA ALA A 935 17.67 16.88 31.98
C ALA A 935 18.73 17.11 33.05
N ALA A 936 19.07 18.37 33.32
CA ALA A 936 20.06 18.76 34.31
C ALA A 936 19.52 18.80 35.75
N LEU A 937 18.20 18.67 35.95
CA LEU A 937 17.59 18.72 37.28
C LEU A 937 17.90 17.47 38.13
N ASN A 938 18.05 17.68 39.44
CA ASN A 938 18.15 16.60 40.42
C ASN A 938 16.75 16.17 40.90
N TYR A 939 16.41 14.90 40.69
CA TYR A 939 15.10 14.33 41.02
C TYR A 939 15.11 13.44 42.28
N GLU A 940 16.22 13.34 43.02
CA GLU A 940 16.37 12.36 44.11
C GLU A 940 15.37 12.57 45.25
N GLN A 941 15.16 13.83 45.68
CA GLN A 941 14.21 14.13 46.76
C GLN A 941 12.78 13.78 46.37
N LEU A 942 12.36 14.14 45.14
CA LEU A 942 11.05 13.79 44.59
C LEU A 942 10.89 12.29 44.45
N SER A 943 11.88 11.62 43.83
CA SER A 943 11.87 10.17 43.63
C SER A 943 11.78 9.44 44.96
N THR A 944 12.52 9.87 45.98
CA THR A 944 12.46 9.31 47.34
C THR A 944 11.09 9.52 47.98
N ALA A 945 10.49 10.71 47.84
CA ALA A 945 9.15 10.99 48.38
C ALA A 945 8.08 10.11 47.73
N ILE A 946 8.17 9.86 46.42
CA ILE A 946 7.27 8.98 45.67
C ILE A 946 7.51 7.51 46.04
N LYS A 947 8.77 7.05 46.06
CA LYS A 947 9.15 5.66 46.41
C LYS A 947 8.62 5.25 47.78
N LYS A 948 8.55 6.17 48.76
CA LYS A 948 7.99 5.89 50.10
C LYS A 948 6.50 5.53 50.10
N LYS A 949 5.77 5.80 49.01
CA LYS A 949 4.31 5.60 48.90
C LYS A 949 3.93 4.32 48.16
N PHE A 950 4.90 3.68 47.50
CA PHE A 950 4.71 2.46 46.72
C PHE A 950 5.73 1.39 47.13
N THR A 951 5.41 0.13 46.89
CA THR A 951 6.33 -1.00 47.11
C THR A 951 7.32 -1.12 45.93
N ALA A 952 8.53 -1.60 46.18
CA ALA A 952 9.59 -1.65 45.15
C ALA A 952 9.24 -2.50 43.91
N GLN A 953 8.31 -3.45 44.05
CA GLN A 953 7.86 -4.33 42.98
C GLN A 953 6.73 -3.72 42.13
N GLU A 954 6.09 -2.64 42.60
CA GLU A 954 5.01 -1.98 41.86
C GLU A 954 5.56 -1.23 40.65
N ARG A 955 4.80 -1.28 39.56
CA ARG A 955 5.00 -0.42 38.39
C ARG A 955 4.06 0.76 38.50
N LEU A 956 4.50 1.91 38.05
CA LEU A 956 3.78 3.17 38.14
C LEU A 956 3.37 3.66 36.76
N ILE A 957 2.30 4.44 36.72
CA ILE A 957 1.93 5.29 35.60
C ILE A 957 1.94 6.75 36.07
N LEU A 958 2.63 7.60 35.32
CA LEU A 958 2.72 9.03 35.59
C LEU A 958 1.89 9.76 34.54
N ARG A 959 0.80 10.40 34.96
CA ARG A 959 -0.20 11.04 34.11
C ARG A 959 -0.18 12.54 34.33
N SER A 960 -0.22 13.30 33.24
CA SER A 960 -0.42 14.75 33.29
C SER A 960 -1.73 15.13 33.95
N SER A 961 -1.72 16.20 34.75
CA SER A 961 -2.91 16.83 35.32
C SER A 961 -2.69 18.35 35.33
N SER A 962 -2.78 18.98 34.17
CA SER A 962 -2.46 20.41 34.01
C SER A 962 -3.54 21.34 34.57
N SER A 963 -3.19 22.59 34.87
CA SER A 963 -4.15 23.63 35.32
C SER A 963 -5.17 24.02 34.24
N CYS A 964 -4.94 23.64 32.99
CA CYS A 964 -5.76 23.97 31.83
C CYS A 964 -6.48 22.75 31.23
N GLU A 965 -6.28 21.57 31.80
CA GLU A 965 -6.95 20.33 31.37
C GLU A 965 -8.42 20.37 31.80
N ASP A 966 -9.32 19.92 30.92
CA ASP A 966 -10.76 19.80 31.18
C ASP A 966 -11.49 21.13 31.52
N LEU A 967 -10.91 22.28 31.13
CA LEU A 967 -11.65 23.53 31.02
C LEU A 967 -12.72 23.39 29.93
N ALA A 968 -13.89 24.01 30.12
CA ALA A 968 -15.01 23.93 29.16
C ALA A 968 -14.64 24.34 27.71
N ALA A 969 -13.52 25.06 27.54
CA ALA A 969 -12.98 25.47 26.25
C ALA A 969 -11.86 24.56 25.67
N ILE A 970 -11.18 23.72 26.46
CA ILE A 970 -10.06 22.89 25.99
C ILE A 970 -10.29 21.41 26.28
N SER A 971 -10.30 20.60 25.22
CA SER A 971 -10.18 19.16 25.34
C SER A 971 -8.73 18.76 25.63
N GLY A 972 -8.45 18.42 26.89
CA GLY A 972 -7.14 17.91 27.31
C GLY A 972 -6.88 16.45 26.92
N ALA A 973 -7.89 15.74 26.41
CA ALA A 973 -7.80 14.30 26.09
C ALA A 973 -6.63 14.05 25.13
N GLY A 974 -5.61 13.32 25.58
CA GLY A 974 -4.42 12.99 24.79
C GLY A 974 -3.56 14.19 24.37
N LEU A 975 -3.71 15.37 24.97
CA LEU A 975 -2.91 16.56 24.63
C LEU A 975 -1.50 16.48 25.22
N TYR A 976 -1.40 15.97 26.45
CA TYR A 976 -0.18 15.82 27.23
C TYR A 976 0.21 14.35 27.41
N GLU A 977 1.43 14.10 27.87
CA GLU A 977 2.00 12.75 27.96
C GLU A 977 1.55 12.00 29.22
N SER A 978 1.39 10.69 29.09
CA SER A 978 1.27 9.74 30.20
C SER A 978 2.30 8.62 30.04
N ILE A 979 3.21 8.49 31.00
CA ILE A 979 4.31 7.53 30.93
C ILE A 979 3.94 6.27 31.71
N THR A 980 3.87 5.15 31.01
CA THR A 980 3.44 3.85 31.53
C THR A 980 4.63 2.94 31.86
N ASN A 981 4.38 1.91 32.67
CA ASN A 981 5.34 0.88 33.08
C ASN A 981 6.63 1.43 33.69
N VAL A 982 6.51 2.44 34.55
CA VAL A 982 7.65 3.10 35.20
C VAL A 982 8.03 2.33 36.46
N ASP A 983 9.27 1.86 36.53
CA ASP A 983 9.83 1.35 37.78
C ASP A 983 10.37 2.50 38.66
N HIS A 984 10.77 2.17 39.88
CA HIS A 984 11.23 3.15 40.86
C HIS A 984 12.54 3.85 40.45
N GLU A 985 13.38 3.24 39.62
CA GLU A 985 14.66 3.83 39.18
C GLU A 985 14.44 4.88 38.09
N HIS A 986 13.39 4.72 37.27
CA HIS A 986 13.11 5.58 36.13
C HIS A 986 12.09 6.72 36.41
N ILE A 987 11.69 6.94 37.68
CA ILE A 987 10.71 7.99 38.06
C ILE A 987 11.14 9.37 37.57
N GLY A 988 12.40 9.78 37.79
CA GLY A 988 12.91 11.08 37.36
C GLY A 988 12.85 11.28 35.85
N GLN A 989 13.18 10.23 35.08
CA GLN A 989 13.09 10.26 33.62
C GLN A 989 11.63 10.40 33.14
N ALA A 990 10.69 9.72 33.80
CA ALA A 990 9.27 9.83 33.49
C ALA A 990 8.72 11.23 33.81
N LEU A 991 9.08 11.80 34.98
CA LEU A 991 8.68 13.16 35.37
C LEU A 991 9.14 14.21 34.37
N ARG A 992 10.39 14.13 33.92
CA ARG A 992 10.95 14.99 32.87
C ARG A 992 10.08 15.01 31.62
N LYS A 993 9.64 13.83 31.15
CA LYS A 993 8.81 13.71 29.95
C LYS A 993 7.42 14.32 30.17
N VAL A 994 6.78 14.06 31.31
CA VAL A 994 5.46 14.63 31.62
C VAL A 994 5.53 16.16 31.72
N TRP A 995 6.53 16.70 32.41
CA TRP A 995 6.73 18.16 32.50
C TRP A 995 7.05 18.81 31.16
N ALA A 996 7.91 18.19 30.35
CA ALA A 996 8.20 18.67 28.99
C ALA A 996 6.94 18.70 28.12
N SER A 997 6.01 17.74 28.30
CA SER A 997 4.80 17.64 27.49
C SER A 997 3.88 18.85 27.59
N LEU A 998 3.97 19.61 28.69
CA LEU A 998 3.22 20.86 28.87
C LEU A 998 3.51 21.85 27.73
N TRP A 999 4.75 21.83 27.22
CA TRP A 999 5.27 22.81 26.28
C TRP A 999 5.55 22.23 24.89
N THR A 1000 4.91 21.13 24.51
CA THR A 1000 4.95 20.68 23.12
C THR A 1000 4.31 21.70 22.19
N TRP A 1001 4.72 21.72 20.92
CA TRP A 1001 4.14 22.60 19.89
C TRP A 1001 2.61 22.56 19.89
N ARG A 1002 2.06 21.34 19.92
CA ARG A 1002 0.63 21.08 19.90
C ARG A 1002 -0.09 21.61 21.14
N ALA A 1003 0.50 21.44 22.32
CA ALA A 1003 -0.05 21.94 23.58
C ALA A 1003 -0.06 23.47 23.64
N VAL A 1004 0.98 24.12 23.13
CA VAL A 1004 1.06 25.59 23.08
C VAL A 1004 0.03 26.16 22.09
N LEU A 1005 -0.04 25.61 20.86
CA LEU A 1005 -1.02 26.06 19.87
C LEU A 1005 -2.46 25.90 20.37
N SER A 1006 -2.80 24.75 20.96
CA SER A 1006 -4.14 24.49 21.49
C SER A 1006 -4.52 25.51 22.58
N ARG A 1007 -3.59 25.87 23.47
CA ARG A 1007 -3.81 26.88 24.51
C ARG A 1007 -3.99 28.28 23.92
N ARG A 1008 -3.15 28.69 22.96
CA ARG A 1008 -3.27 29.99 22.28
C ARG A 1008 -4.62 30.16 21.58
N GLN A 1009 -5.08 29.14 20.87
CA GLN A 1009 -6.37 29.15 20.19
C GLN A 1009 -7.55 29.38 21.15
N ASN A 1010 -7.37 29.02 22.43
CA ASN A 1010 -8.38 29.17 23.48
C ASN A 1010 -8.09 30.36 24.41
N GLY A 1011 -7.15 31.23 24.06
CA GLY A 1011 -6.82 32.43 24.83
C GLY A 1011 -6.16 32.18 26.19
N ILE A 1012 -5.58 30.99 26.39
CA ILE A 1012 -4.87 30.65 27.63
C ILE A 1012 -3.42 31.11 27.53
N THR A 1013 -2.99 31.91 28.50
CA THR A 1013 -1.64 32.47 28.57
C THR A 1013 -0.63 31.49 29.18
N THR A 1014 0.62 31.68 28.83
CA THR A 1014 1.75 30.87 29.31
C THR A 1014 1.92 30.99 30.83
N GLU A 1015 1.69 32.18 31.39
CA GLU A 1015 1.82 32.51 32.82
C GLU A 1015 0.77 31.80 33.71
N GLN A 1016 -0.33 31.36 33.10
CA GLN A 1016 -1.44 30.69 33.79
C GLN A 1016 -1.34 29.15 33.74
N THR A 1017 -0.28 28.61 33.14
CA THR A 1017 -0.18 27.18 32.85
C THR A 1017 0.82 26.48 33.76
N TYR A 1018 0.33 25.53 34.57
CA TYR A 1018 1.13 24.70 35.48
C TYR A 1018 0.83 23.21 35.26
N MET A 1019 1.83 22.36 35.47
CA MET A 1019 1.67 20.89 35.40
C MET A 1019 1.71 20.28 36.80
N ALA A 1020 0.61 19.65 37.23
CA ALA A 1020 0.65 18.65 38.28
C ALA A 1020 0.82 17.26 37.65
N VAL A 1021 1.36 16.31 38.41
CA VAL A 1021 1.59 14.94 37.93
C VAL A 1021 0.90 13.94 38.85
N LEU A 1022 -0.10 13.24 38.32
CA LEU A 1022 -0.76 12.14 38.99
C LEU A 1022 0.04 10.85 38.80
N ILE A 1023 0.49 10.26 39.90
CA ILE A 1023 1.27 9.03 39.92
C ILE A 1023 0.38 7.93 40.49
N GLN A 1024 0.08 6.90 39.71
CA GLN A 1024 -0.78 5.79 40.14
C GLN A 1024 -0.03 4.45 40.06
N GLN A 1025 -0.45 3.50 40.88
CA GLN A 1025 -0.12 2.09 40.67
C GLN A 1025 -0.65 1.66 39.30
N MET A 1026 0.22 1.08 38.48
CA MET A 1026 -0.15 0.54 37.19
C MET A 1026 -0.72 -0.88 37.35
N LEU A 1027 -1.97 -1.05 36.95
CA LEU A 1027 -2.66 -2.33 37.00
C LEU A 1027 -2.19 -3.25 35.86
N LYS A 1028 -2.37 -4.56 36.03
CA LYS A 1028 -2.14 -5.59 35.00
C LYS A 1028 -3.49 -6.24 34.64
N PRO A 1029 -4.34 -5.57 33.85
CA PRO A 1029 -5.70 -6.02 33.62
C PRO A 1029 -5.80 -7.14 32.60
N ASP A 1030 -6.83 -7.97 32.77
CA ASP A 1030 -7.34 -8.89 31.74
C ASP A 1030 -8.09 -8.10 30.66
N TYR A 1031 -8.86 -7.09 31.08
CA TYR A 1031 -9.57 -6.17 30.20
C TYR A 1031 -9.50 -4.74 30.72
N SER A 1032 -9.46 -3.77 29.82
CA SER A 1032 -9.66 -2.36 30.12
C SER A 1032 -10.92 -1.85 29.43
N PHE A 1033 -11.56 -0.83 29.99
CA PHE A 1033 -12.81 -0.31 29.47
C PHE A 1033 -12.92 1.21 29.59
N VAL A 1034 -13.76 1.78 28.74
CA VAL A 1034 -14.24 3.17 28.82
C VAL A 1034 -15.77 3.15 28.79
N ILE A 1035 -16.39 3.93 29.69
CA ILE A 1035 -17.84 4.07 29.82
C ILE A 1035 -18.22 5.52 29.54
N HIS A 1036 -19.16 5.74 28.63
CA HIS A 1036 -19.92 6.99 28.55
C HIS A 1036 -21.30 6.75 29.14
N THR A 1037 -21.67 7.52 30.16
CA THR A 1037 -22.95 7.29 30.87
C THR A 1037 -24.15 7.81 30.11
N VAL A 1038 -23.96 8.60 29.05
CA VAL A 1038 -24.99 8.90 28.05
C VAL A 1038 -24.50 8.37 26.70
N ASN A 1039 -25.38 7.81 25.88
CA ASN A 1039 -24.96 7.29 24.58
C ASN A 1039 -24.42 8.44 23.69
N PRO A 1040 -23.12 8.43 23.31
CA PRO A 1040 -22.50 9.54 22.59
C PRO A 1040 -22.90 9.61 21.11
N ILE A 1041 -23.60 8.60 20.58
CA ILE A 1041 -24.04 8.54 19.19
C ILE A 1041 -25.53 8.88 19.06
N THR A 1042 -26.37 8.39 19.99
CA THR A 1042 -27.83 8.62 19.94
C THR A 1042 -28.31 9.73 20.88
N GLY A 1043 -27.47 10.22 21.79
CA GLY A 1043 -27.84 11.19 22.83
C GLY A 1043 -28.76 10.64 23.93
N ARG A 1044 -29.07 9.34 23.91
CA ARG A 1044 -30.03 8.74 24.86
C ARG A 1044 -29.46 8.66 26.27
N HIS A 1045 -30.12 9.35 27.21
CA HIS A 1045 -29.72 9.39 28.61
C HIS A 1045 -30.03 8.12 29.41
N ASN A 1046 -30.90 7.25 28.91
CA ASN A 1046 -31.22 5.96 29.53
C ASN A 1046 -30.24 4.84 29.12
N GLU A 1047 -29.25 5.12 28.28
CA GLU A 1047 -28.30 4.16 27.75
C GLU A 1047 -26.88 4.45 28.28
N ILE A 1048 -26.18 3.40 28.72
CA ILE A 1048 -24.73 3.43 28.97
C ILE A 1048 -24.04 2.84 27.76
N TYR A 1049 -23.06 3.57 27.22
CA TYR A 1049 -22.23 3.13 26.10
C TYR A 1049 -20.87 2.68 26.62
N LEU A 1050 -20.42 1.49 26.21
CA LEU A 1050 -19.26 0.82 26.76
C LEU A 1050 -18.35 0.30 25.64
N GLU A 1051 -17.06 0.63 25.72
CA GLU A 1051 -16.01 -0.05 24.93
C GLU A 1051 -15.03 -0.80 25.84
N LEU A 1052 -14.63 -2.01 25.45
CA LEU A 1052 -13.63 -2.80 26.17
C LEU A 1052 -12.57 -3.39 25.24
N VAL A 1053 -11.35 -3.55 25.75
CA VAL A 1053 -10.23 -4.21 25.08
C VAL A 1053 -9.57 -5.22 26.00
N ALA A 1054 -8.94 -6.24 25.43
CA ALA A 1054 -8.08 -7.15 26.20
C ALA A 1054 -6.77 -6.44 26.59
N GLY A 1055 -6.28 -6.69 27.80
CA GLY A 1055 -5.08 -6.06 28.32
C GLY A 1055 -5.27 -4.58 28.61
N GLN A 1056 -4.23 -3.79 28.33
CA GLN A 1056 -4.10 -2.39 28.75
C GLN A 1056 -4.97 -1.41 27.95
N GLY A 1057 -5.47 -0.38 28.65
CA GLY A 1057 -6.41 0.62 28.13
C GLY A 1057 -5.82 1.55 27.06
N GLU A 1058 -4.50 1.67 26.98
CA GLU A 1058 -3.81 2.41 25.92
C GLU A 1058 -4.11 1.84 24.52
N THR A 1059 -4.45 0.55 24.44
CA THR A 1059 -4.93 -0.09 23.21
C THR A 1059 -6.20 0.59 22.68
N LEU A 1060 -7.08 1.02 23.60
CA LEU A 1060 -8.36 1.67 23.30
C LEU A 1060 -8.20 3.19 23.13
N ALA A 1061 -7.56 3.85 24.09
CA ALA A 1061 -7.48 5.31 24.14
C ALA A 1061 -6.63 5.89 23.00
N GLY A 1062 -5.50 5.24 22.69
CA GLY A 1062 -4.57 5.69 21.66
C GLY A 1062 -4.81 5.07 20.29
N ALA A 1063 -5.76 4.12 20.16
CA ALA A 1063 -6.15 3.41 18.93
C ALA A 1063 -4.99 3.01 17.97
N ARG A 1064 -3.78 2.79 18.51
CA ARG A 1064 -2.55 2.54 17.75
C ARG A 1064 -2.59 1.26 16.91
N PHE A 1065 -3.49 0.34 17.25
CA PHE A 1065 -3.73 -0.87 16.48
C PHE A 1065 -5.06 -0.74 15.75
N PRO A 1066 -5.09 -0.97 14.41
CA PRO A 1066 -6.32 -0.89 13.67
C PRO A 1066 -7.29 -1.98 14.12
N GLY A 1067 -8.54 -1.60 14.36
CA GLY A 1067 -9.60 -2.52 14.70
C GLY A 1067 -10.69 -1.92 15.57
N THR A 1068 -11.70 -2.74 15.85
CA THR A 1068 -12.84 -2.39 16.69
C THR A 1068 -12.69 -3.05 18.07
N PRO A 1069 -12.93 -2.35 19.19
CA PRO A 1069 -13.00 -2.96 20.52
C PRO A 1069 -14.30 -3.74 20.71
N TYR A 1070 -14.47 -4.40 21.86
CA TYR A 1070 -15.82 -4.83 22.24
C TYR A 1070 -16.67 -3.59 22.45
N ARG A 1071 -17.87 -3.57 21.88
CA ARG A 1071 -18.78 -2.43 21.98
C ARG A 1071 -20.16 -2.88 22.40
N MET A 1072 -20.70 -2.26 23.45
CA MET A 1072 -21.99 -2.59 24.01
C MET A 1072 -22.76 -1.33 24.36
N VAL A 1073 -24.08 -1.39 24.23
CA VAL A 1073 -25.00 -0.44 24.84
C VAL A 1073 -25.81 -1.18 25.90
N CYS A 1074 -25.95 -0.59 27.08
CA CYS A 1074 -26.68 -1.17 28.19
C CYS A 1074 -27.81 -0.23 28.62
N ASP A 1075 -29.03 -0.76 28.75
CA ASP A 1075 -30.13 0.02 29.33
C ASP A 1075 -29.88 0.24 30.82
N LYS A 1076 -29.93 1.50 31.27
CA LYS A 1076 -29.66 1.86 32.67
C LYS A 1076 -30.64 1.23 33.64
N LYS A 1077 -31.91 1.05 33.26
CA LYS A 1077 -32.95 0.55 34.18
C LYS A 1077 -32.80 -0.94 34.43
N THR A 1078 -32.70 -1.72 33.36
CA THR A 1078 -32.68 -3.19 33.35
C THR A 1078 -31.28 -3.79 33.45
N GLY A 1079 -30.25 -3.01 33.08
CA GLY A 1079 -28.87 -3.46 32.94
C GLY A 1079 -28.67 -4.45 31.78
N GLN A 1080 -29.63 -4.60 30.88
CA GLN A 1080 -29.52 -5.54 29.77
C GLN A 1080 -28.59 -4.99 28.68
N PRO A 1081 -27.54 -5.74 28.30
CA PRO A 1081 -26.62 -5.30 27.25
C PRO A 1081 -27.05 -5.76 25.86
N THR A 1082 -26.81 -4.91 24.88
CA THR A 1082 -26.87 -5.20 23.45
C THR A 1082 -25.47 -5.08 22.86
N MET A 1083 -24.96 -6.17 22.26
CA MET A 1083 -23.69 -6.14 21.55
C MET A 1083 -23.83 -5.32 20.27
N LEU A 1084 -22.94 -4.35 20.08
CA LEU A 1084 -22.80 -3.60 18.84
C LEU A 1084 -21.64 -4.13 18.00
N ALA A 1085 -20.54 -4.54 18.64
CA ALA A 1085 -19.40 -5.16 17.97
C ALA A 1085 -18.63 -6.10 18.92
N PHE A 1086 -18.04 -7.14 18.35
CA PHE A 1086 -16.99 -7.92 19.02
C PHE A 1086 -15.63 -7.33 18.68
N ALA A 1087 -14.67 -7.49 19.60
CA ALA A 1087 -13.34 -6.99 19.39
C ALA A 1087 -12.65 -7.72 18.22
N ASP A 1088 -11.97 -6.95 17.37
CA ASP A 1088 -11.20 -7.48 16.25
C ASP A 1088 -9.73 -7.04 16.25
N LEU A 1089 -9.22 -6.33 17.25
CA LEU A 1089 -7.83 -5.88 17.23
C LEU A 1089 -6.84 -7.06 17.11
N SER A 1090 -5.89 -6.99 16.17
CA SER A 1090 -4.90 -8.06 15.98
C SER A 1090 -3.91 -8.15 17.15
N LYS A 1091 -3.71 -7.05 17.90
CA LYS A 1091 -2.78 -6.98 19.02
C LYS A 1091 -3.44 -6.37 20.26
N ALA A 1092 -2.98 -6.81 21.43
CA ALA A 1092 -3.30 -6.24 22.74
C ALA A 1092 -2.00 -5.89 23.48
N LEU A 1093 -2.03 -4.81 24.28
CA LEU A 1093 -0.89 -4.37 25.08
C LEU A 1093 -0.89 -4.99 26.47
N TRP A 1094 0.29 -5.41 26.91
CA TRP A 1094 0.54 -6.00 28.23
C TRP A 1094 1.76 -5.37 28.88
N VAL A 1095 1.83 -5.40 30.21
CA VAL A 1095 3.01 -4.91 30.95
C VAL A 1095 4.16 -5.89 30.79
N GLY A 1096 5.29 -5.43 30.23
CA GLY A 1096 6.54 -6.21 30.16
C GLY A 1096 7.19 -6.38 31.53
N ARG A 1097 7.99 -7.46 31.71
CA ARG A 1097 8.71 -7.70 32.98
C ARG A 1097 9.87 -6.71 33.20
N ARG A 1098 10.66 -6.46 32.16
CA ARG A 1098 11.82 -5.53 32.14
C ARG A 1098 11.79 -4.53 30.98
N GLU A 1099 11.00 -4.81 29.96
CA GLU A 1099 10.71 -3.91 28.84
C GLU A 1099 9.42 -3.15 29.14
N GLY A 1100 9.16 -2.05 28.42
CA GLY A 1100 7.96 -1.21 28.53
C GLY A 1100 6.64 -1.96 28.24
N MET A 1101 5.71 -1.34 27.53
CA MET A 1101 4.52 -2.08 27.07
C MET A 1101 4.92 -3.08 25.98
N VAL A 1102 4.34 -4.29 26.02
CA VAL A 1102 4.57 -5.35 25.03
C VAL A 1102 3.27 -5.62 24.28
N ALA A 1103 3.31 -5.50 22.96
CA ALA A 1103 2.19 -5.87 22.09
C ALA A 1103 2.24 -7.37 21.80
N LYS A 1104 1.14 -8.08 22.04
CA LYS A 1104 0.99 -9.52 21.72
C LYS A 1104 -0.20 -9.73 20.82
N THR A 1105 -0.12 -10.72 19.93
CA THR A 1105 -1.26 -11.15 19.13
C THR A 1105 -2.43 -11.53 20.02
N ALA A 1106 -3.61 -10.96 19.75
CA ALA A 1106 -4.82 -11.29 20.48
C ALA A 1106 -5.42 -12.60 19.97
N ASP A 1107 -5.82 -13.49 20.87
CA ASP A 1107 -6.59 -14.71 20.55
C ASP A 1107 -7.94 -14.65 21.26
N TYR A 1108 -8.97 -14.21 20.53
CA TYR A 1108 -10.30 -14.05 21.09
C TYR A 1108 -11.03 -15.38 21.36
N SER A 1109 -10.47 -16.52 20.92
CA SER A 1109 -10.99 -17.84 21.30
C SER A 1109 -10.73 -18.16 22.78
N THR A 1110 -9.77 -17.47 23.41
CA THR A 1110 -9.45 -17.58 24.83
C THR A 1110 -10.11 -16.50 25.69
N CYS A 1111 -10.67 -15.46 25.06
CA CYS A 1111 -11.31 -14.34 25.76
C CYS A 1111 -12.74 -14.69 26.19
N GLY A 1112 -12.99 -14.70 27.50
CA GLY A 1112 -14.31 -14.96 28.09
C GLY A 1112 -15.42 -14.04 27.57
N LEU A 1113 -15.10 -12.79 27.22
CA LEU A 1113 -16.08 -11.88 26.58
C LEU A 1113 -16.50 -12.39 25.19
N SER A 1114 -15.63 -12.98 24.38
CA SER A 1114 -16.03 -13.50 23.06
C SER A 1114 -16.75 -14.84 23.15
N THR A 1115 -16.32 -15.71 24.07
CA THR A 1115 -16.79 -17.11 24.13
C THR A 1115 -18.03 -17.32 24.99
N ASN A 1116 -18.27 -16.49 26.01
CA ASN A 1116 -19.30 -16.77 27.01
C ASN A 1116 -20.29 -15.60 27.19
N LYS A 1117 -21.52 -15.77 26.69
CA LYS A 1117 -22.60 -14.78 26.83
C LYS A 1117 -22.95 -14.46 28.29
N LYS A 1118 -22.90 -15.43 29.21
CA LYS A 1118 -23.20 -15.20 30.64
C LYS A 1118 -22.14 -14.31 31.28
N VAL A 1119 -20.87 -14.51 30.95
CA VAL A 1119 -19.76 -13.66 31.42
C VAL A 1119 -19.92 -12.24 30.90
N ARG A 1120 -20.19 -12.07 29.59
CA ARG A 1120 -20.48 -10.74 29.01
C ARG A 1120 -21.62 -10.02 29.73
N VAL A 1121 -22.77 -10.70 29.88
CA VAL A 1121 -23.96 -10.09 30.49
C VAL A 1121 -23.72 -9.71 31.95
N ARG A 1122 -23.04 -10.58 32.72
CA ARG A 1122 -22.66 -10.28 34.11
C ARG A 1122 -21.76 -9.05 34.19
N MET A 1123 -20.72 -9.00 33.35
CA MET A 1123 -19.77 -7.89 33.35
C MET A 1123 -20.45 -6.57 32.97
N ALA A 1124 -21.25 -6.57 31.89
CA ALA A 1124 -21.97 -5.39 31.45
C ALA A 1124 -22.94 -4.86 32.51
N LYS A 1125 -23.65 -5.73 33.24
CA LYS A 1125 -24.53 -5.34 34.35
C LYS A 1125 -23.76 -4.65 35.48
N ARG A 1126 -22.61 -5.19 35.89
CA ARG A 1126 -21.76 -4.59 36.92
C ARG A 1126 -21.24 -3.22 36.49
N LEU A 1127 -20.71 -3.10 35.28
CA LEU A 1127 -20.22 -1.83 34.72
C LEU A 1127 -21.34 -0.79 34.57
N THR A 1128 -22.55 -1.22 34.20
CA THR A 1128 -23.73 -0.34 34.13
C THR A 1128 -24.11 0.19 35.51
N ALA A 1129 -24.12 -0.65 36.53
CA ALA A 1129 -24.42 -0.24 37.91
C ALA A 1129 -23.37 0.76 38.43
N ILE A 1130 -22.09 0.51 38.16
CA ILE A 1130 -20.98 1.41 38.50
C ILE A 1130 -21.14 2.76 37.78
N GLY A 1131 -21.36 2.76 36.48
CA GLY A 1131 -21.55 3.99 35.70
C GLY A 1131 -22.71 4.85 36.22
N ARG A 1132 -23.84 4.22 36.56
CA ARG A 1132 -24.99 4.90 37.19
C ARG A 1132 -24.65 5.50 38.55
N LEU A 1133 -23.90 4.78 39.37
CA LEU A 1133 -23.50 5.25 40.69
C LEU A 1133 -22.58 6.47 40.59
N VAL A 1134 -21.60 6.42 39.69
CA VAL A 1134 -20.64 7.52 39.45
C VAL A 1134 -21.39 8.74 38.88
N GLU A 1135 -22.21 8.58 37.84
CA GLU A 1135 -23.03 9.66 37.26
C GLU A 1135 -23.92 10.33 38.31
N LYS A 1136 -24.66 9.52 39.10
CA LYS A 1136 -25.53 10.04 40.17
C LYS A 1136 -24.75 10.81 41.23
N THR A 1137 -23.57 10.30 41.61
CA THR A 1137 -22.74 10.94 42.64
C THR A 1137 -22.09 12.22 42.13
N PHE A 1138 -21.72 12.26 40.84
CA PHE A 1138 -21.00 13.38 40.25
C PHE A 1138 -21.95 14.44 39.66
N GLY A 1139 -23.25 14.13 39.55
CA GLY A 1139 -24.31 15.09 39.22
C GLY A 1139 -24.42 15.43 37.73
N SER A 1140 -23.63 14.78 36.87
CA SER A 1140 -23.60 15.01 35.43
C SER A 1140 -23.16 13.73 34.69
N PRO A 1141 -23.47 13.58 33.39
CA PRO A 1141 -22.93 12.51 32.55
C PRO A 1141 -21.41 12.38 32.68
N GLN A 1142 -20.88 11.15 32.67
CA GLN A 1142 -19.47 10.87 32.93
C GLN A 1142 -18.83 10.03 31.82
N ASP A 1143 -17.56 10.33 31.56
CA ASP A 1143 -16.61 9.52 30.81
C ASP A 1143 -15.67 8.85 31.82
N ILE A 1144 -15.76 7.53 31.94
CA ILE A 1144 -15.12 6.74 33.00
C ILE A 1144 -14.17 5.72 32.38
N GLU A 1145 -12.91 5.76 32.79
CA GLU A 1145 -11.91 4.76 32.41
C GLU A 1145 -11.68 3.78 33.56
N GLY A 1146 -11.54 2.49 33.24
CA GLY A 1146 -11.26 1.47 34.24
C GLY A 1146 -10.65 0.20 33.68
N ALA A 1147 -10.34 -0.70 34.59
CA ALA A 1147 -9.64 -1.94 34.34
C ALA A 1147 -10.26 -3.10 35.13
N ILE A 1148 -10.16 -4.30 34.59
CA ILE A 1148 -10.69 -5.54 35.16
C ILE A 1148 -9.50 -6.47 35.40
N VAL A 1149 -9.29 -6.85 36.66
CA VAL A 1149 -8.24 -7.80 37.07
C VAL A 1149 -8.94 -8.97 37.78
N GLY A 1150 -9.04 -10.10 37.11
CA GLY A 1150 -9.91 -11.20 37.52
C GLY A 1150 -11.37 -10.76 37.59
N ASP A 1151 -11.97 -10.81 38.78
CA ASP A 1151 -13.35 -10.36 39.02
C ASP A 1151 -13.43 -8.95 39.66
N ARG A 1152 -12.28 -8.29 39.86
CA ARG A 1152 -12.20 -6.96 40.47
C ARG A 1152 -12.26 -5.88 39.40
N ILE A 1153 -13.12 -4.90 39.61
CA ILE A 1153 -13.24 -3.70 38.76
C ILE A 1153 -12.53 -2.55 39.46
N SER A 1154 -11.63 -1.89 38.74
CA SER A 1154 -10.87 -0.73 39.21
C SER A 1154 -11.13 0.46 38.31
N LEU A 1155 -11.61 1.57 38.87
CA LEU A 1155 -11.73 2.83 38.12
C LEU A 1155 -10.43 3.61 38.23
N VAL A 1156 -9.91 4.07 37.09
CA VAL A 1156 -8.60 4.75 37.03
C VAL A 1156 -8.74 6.25 36.73
N GLN A 1157 -9.87 6.66 36.15
CA GLN A 1157 -10.19 8.05 35.82
C GLN A 1157 -11.70 8.24 35.65
N SER A 1158 -12.22 9.43 35.97
CA SER A 1158 -13.57 9.87 35.60
C SER A 1158 -13.54 11.36 35.33
N ARG A 1159 -14.21 11.80 34.26
CA ARG A 1159 -14.39 13.21 33.89
C ARG A 1159 -15.82 13.47 33.40
N PRO A 1160 -16.33 14.70 33.47
CA PRO A 1160 -17.62 15.04 32.87
C PRO A 1160 -17.63 14.68 31.37
N GLN A 1161 -18.68 13.98 30.94
CA GLN A 1161 -18.93 13.71 29.53
C GLN A 1161 -19.52 14.96 28.88
N ILE A 1162 -18.88 15.45 27.83
CA ILE A 1162 -19.40 16.55 27.02
C ILE A 1162 -20.45 15.99 26.06
N LEU A 1163 -21.66 16.55 26.12
CA LEU A 1163 -22.75 16.22 25.21
C LEU A 1163 -22.78 17.24 24.07
N THR A 1164 -22.91 16.75 22.84
CA THR A 1164 -23.18 17.56 21.66
C THR A 1164 -24.68 17.80 21.56
N HIS A 1165 -25.08 19.05 21.29
CA HIS A 1165 -26.48 19.46 21.19
C HIS A 1165 -27.09 19.17 19.82
#